data_AF-A0A975XZV3-F1
#
_entry.id   AF-A0A975XZV3-F1
#
_cell.length_a   1.000
_cell.length_b   1.000
_cell.length_c   1.000
_cell.angle_alpha   90.00
_cell.angle_beta   90.00
_cell.angle_gamma   90.00
#
_symmetry.space_group_name_H-M   'P 1'
#
loop_
_entity.id
_entity.type
_entity.pdbx_description
1 polymer ?
#
loop_
_entity_poly.entity_id
_entity_poly.type
_entity_poly.pdbx_seq_one_letter_code
_entity_poly.pdbx_strand_id
1 'polypeptide(L)'
;MPAPHRPPARPARLASRLLALVVALLVLVPVAATAVPIEDFSGYEPQTNCSPDAKPGATKLSVWLQATYPGSGSLGISRSCKDGGVSEHKEGRAFDWAVSVYSPRDRAYVAAFLARLFATDAEGNADALARRMGIMYLIWNDQIYSSYYGFRARPYQACKVLSTCGDTLRHRNHVHISLSRAGGNGLTSWYTGATDVPAVPTAPTVPVTPPTTPVTPTTPAPPTVPAVPLVPRTKAGVLDLRKRPFVTVAVPVNGTTRRTPFKLRRGIAYKVTAAGVYGYGTAAQVADASCRWSPTSRRWMPAPTRAGRKAHGALDLLVNGRAVAAGCHSSHVYTRTVKLKRTGALALRVANRPAGASGSLTVLVSRRTTNVSSGLPQAPGLAAAPTATAARAGAGLQTETVSVPAASGTVWTAGAVQQGVTYRVTTSGTAGLGGGVQTDGRCVASAGAWSSRVSLDRTHPDQAHGGLYVDGVPFAGTAADGGALCATRTHVATWTATRTAQVELALWDPLTRADDTGAVVVTVQRLDPVATPTAAPAATPAATAPWTQRSDSVTVSTGQPTGTDSAMRVKAGQTVTLTARGSYASGAVQADAACVATGAGWAPYDPQVLGGQEPLELWVDGQRVEWHPLTGTTPCAADHAYSTAFTAAKNGPLRLAVLDVDHGDNTGTLAVTLSR
;
A
#
# COMPACT_ATOMS: atom_id res chain seq x y z
N MET A 1 -33.62 87.82 22.00
CA MET A 1 -33.71 86.45 22.55
C MET A 1 -32.49 85.67 22.11
N PRO A 2 -31.97 84.79 22.98
CA PRO A 2 -30.57 84.82 23.43
C PRO A 2 -29.68 83.77 22.76
N ALA A 3 -28.49 84.21 22.34
CA ALA A 3 -27.20 84.03 23.04
C ALA A 3 -26.74 82.58 23.40
N PRO A 4 -25.46 82.38 23.79
CA PRO A 4 -24.39 81.82 22.97
C PRO A 4 -23.64 80.69 23.72
N HIS A 5 -22.49 80.20 23.22
CA HIS A 5 -21.21 80.24 23.96
C HIS A 5 -20.15 79.23 23.47
N ARG A 6 -19.09 79.85 22.93
CA ARG A 6 -17.63 79.68 23.04
C ARG A 6 -16.95 78.34 23.45
N PRO A 7 -15.74 78.09 22.88
CA PRO A 7 -14.83 76.95 23.13
C PRO A 7 -13.88 77.21 24.31
N PRO A 8 -13.02 76.24 24.75
CA PRO A 8 -11.62 76.17 24.26
C PRO A 8 -10.97 74.75 24.29
N ALA A 9 -10.04 74.42 23.39
CA ALA A 9 -8.57 74.27 23.58
C ALA A 9 -8.14 73.28 24.70
N ARG A 10 -7.27 72.28 24.48
CA ARG A 10 -5.80 72.41 24.28
C ARG A 10 -5.13 71.01 24.15
N PRO A 11 -3.81 70.94 23.86
CA PRO A 11 -3.17 69.86 23.10
C PRO A 11 -2.35 68.85 23.94
N ALA A 12 -1.88 67.81 23.24
CA ALA A 12 -0.62 67.08 23.41
C ALA A 12 -0.39 66.27 24.70
N ARG A 13 -0.03 65.00 24.53
CA ARG A 13 1.33 64.43 24.74
C ARG A 13 1.27 62.95 25.17
N LEU A 14 2.32 62.23 24.76
CA LEU A 14 2.84 60.99 25.35
C LEU A 14 1.97 59.74 25.16
N ALA A 15 2.48 58.54 24.94
CA ALA A 15 3.79 58.05 24.57
C ALA A 15 3.57 56.55 24.36
N SER A 16 4.22 56.02 23.33
CA SER A 16 4.93 54.73 23.35
C SER A 16 4.82 53.95 24.67
N ARG A 17 4.18 52.77 24.62
CA ARG A 17 4.75 51.50 25.12
C ARG A 17 3.75 50.36 24.85
N LEU A 18 4.32 49.23 24.42
CA LEU A 18 3.70 47.89 24.27
C LEU A 18 3.10 47.58 22.89
N LEU A 19 3.85 47.83 21.82
CA LEU A 19 3.79 47.03 20.60
C LEU A 19 4.98 46.06 20.58
N ALA A 20 4.98 45.10 21.51
CA ALA A 20 5.99 44.05 21.57
C ALA A 20 5.43 42.81 22.29
N LEU A 21 4.32 42.24 21.81
CA LEU A 21 3.93 40.85 22.13
C LEU A 21 2.73 40.30 21.30
N VAL A 22 2.67 40.45 19.97
CA VAL A 22 1.61 39.76 19.17
C VAL A 22 2.07 39.13 17.84
N VAL A 23 3.27 39.39 17.32
CA VAL A 23 3.72 38.77 16.05
C VAL A 23 4.47 37.43 16.28
N ALA A 24 3.92 36.62 17.18
CA ALA A 24 4.28 35.21 17.37
C ALA A 24 3.00 34.37 17.45
N LEU A 25 2.16 34.50 16.42
CA LEU A 25 1.11 33.54 16.10
C LEU A 25 0.76 33.71 14.61
N LEU A 26 1.72 33.41 13.73
CA LEU A 26 1.34 33.00 12.37
C LEU A 26 0.62 31.67 12.53
N VAL A 27 -0.69 31.77 12.52
CA VAL A 27 -1.64 30.66 12.44
C VAL A 27 -1.18 29.78 11.28
N LEU A 28 -0.71 28.57 11.59
CA LEU A 28 -0.91 27.43 10.70
C LEU A 28 -2.40 27.41 10.42
N VAL A 29 -2.81 27.87 9.23
CA VAL A 29 -4.11 27.49 8.70
C VAL A 29 -3.87 26.10 8.14
N PRO A 30 -4.29 25.01 8.83
CA PRO A 30 -4.39 23.74 8.13
C PRO A 30 -5.33 23.98 6.95
N VAL A 31 -4.91 23.60 5.75
CA VAL A 31 -5.86 23.37 4.66
C VAL A 31 -6.85 22.36 5.23
N ALA A 32 -8.03 22.82 5.62
CA ALA A 32 -9.09 21.94 6.07
C ALA A 32 -9.40 21.06 4.86
N ALA A 33 -8.99 19.80 4.92
CA ALA A 33 -9.50 18.76 4.04
C ALA A 33 -11.02 18.91 4.09
N THR A 34 -11.64 19.24 2.97
CA THR A 34 -13.10 19.41 2.91
C THR A 34 -13.70 18.06 3.27
N ALA A 35 -14.22 17.94 4.50
CA ALA A 35 -14.82 16.72 5.00
C ALA A 35 -15.94 16.31 4.04
N VAL A 36 -15.89 15.06 3.57
CA VAL A 36 -16.92 14.57 2.64
C VAL A 36 -18.25 14.52 3.38
N PRO A 37 -19.29 15.22 2.87
CA PRO A 37 -20.60 15.25 3.50
C PRO A 37 -21.11 13.84 3.76
N ILE A 38 -21.67 13.61 4.95
CA ILE A 38 -22.24 12.33 5.31
C ILE A 38 -23.60 12.13 4.63
N GLU A 39 -23.88 10.92 4.16
CA GLU A 39 -25.17 10.56 3.56
C GLU A 39 -26.31 10.73 4.57
N ASP A 40 -27.47 11.22 4.16
CA ASP A 40 -28.67 11.19 5.00
C ASP A 40 -29.08 9.75 5.36
N PHE A 41 -29.93 9.63 6.38
CA PHE A 41 -30.63 8.37 6.63
C PHE A 41 -31.48 8.02 5.40
N SER A 42 -31.21 6.87 4.80
CA SER A 42 -32.03 6.29 3.73
C SER A 42 -33.47 6.05 4.22
N GLY A 43 -34.43 6.47 3.39
CA GLY A 43 -35.85 6.12 3.52
C GLY A 43 -36.12 4.65 3.15
N TYR A 44 -37.36 4.19 3.38
CA TYR A 44 -37.75 2.86 2.92
C TYR A 44 -37.95 2.85 1.40
N GLU A 45 -37.10 2.10 0.71
CA GLU A 45 -37.16 1.88 -0.72
C GLU A 45 -37.64 0.45 -0.99
N PRO A 46 -38.94 0.21 -1.25
CA PRO A 46 -39.42 -1.12 -1.57
C PRO A 46 -38.88 -1.60 -2.90
N GLN A 47 -38.84 -2.92 -3.08
CA GLN A 47 -38.61 -3.54 -4.39
C GLN A 47 -39.67 -3.04 -5.40
N THR A 48 -39.23 -2.46 -6.51
CA THR A 48 -40.13 -1.98 -7.58
C THR A 48 -39.85 -2.65 -8.93
N ASN A 49 -38.67 -3.25 -9.09
CA ASN A 49 -38.33 -4.02 -10.28
C ASN A 49 -37.72 -5.38 -9.90
N CYS A 50 -37.46 -6.23 -10.90
CA CYS A 50 -36.62 -7.40 -10.71
C CYS A 50 -35.34 -7.28 -11.53
N SER A 51 -34.22 -7.20 -10.81
CA SER A 51 -32.87 -7.16 -11.35
C SER A 51 -31.99 -7.95 -10.38
N PRO A 52 -32.07 -9.30 -10.39
CA PRO A 52 -31.50 -10.13 -9.33
C PRO A 52 -29.98 -10.16 -9.36
N ASP A 53 -29.34 -9.69 -10.43
CA ASP A 53 -27.88 -9.59 -10.51
C ASP A 53 -27.33 -8.78 -9.35
N ALA A 54 -26.35 -9.36 -8.66
CA ALA A 54 -25.71 -8.77 -7.49
C ALA A 54 -25.20 -7.38 -7.81
N LYS A 55 -25.67 -6.37 -7.08
CA LYS A 55 -25.27 -4.99 -7.29
C LYS A 55 -23.86 -4.77 -6.71
N PRO A 56 -23.08 -3.84 -7.30
CA PRO A 56 -21.68 -3.65 -6.92
C PRO A 56 -21.48 -3.41 -5.42
N GLY A 57 -22.36 -2.64 -4.80
CA GLY A 57 -22.27 -2.34 -3.37
C GLY A 57 -22.64 -3.52 -2.48
N ALA A 58 -23.67 -4.31 -2.81
CA ALA A 58 -23.96 -5.54 -2.09
C ALA A 58 -22.79 -6.55 -2.18
N THR A 59 -22.13 -6.60 -3.34
CA THR A 59 -20.92 -7.41 -3.54
C THR A 59 -19.77 -6.92 -2.66
N LYS A 60 -19.45 -5.62 -2.69
CA LYS A 60 -18.38 -5.01 -1.86
C LYS A 60 -18.65 -5.20 -0.36
N LEU A 61 -19.89 -4.99 0.09
CA LEU A 61 -20.30 -5.23 1.48
C LEU A 61 -20.12 -6.70 1.86
N SER A 62 -20.56 -7.64 1.01
CA SER A 62 -20.45 -9.07 1.29
C SER A 62 -19.00 -9.53 1.45
N VAL A 63 -18.09 -9.00 0.62
CA VAL A 63 -16.65 -9.28 0.66
C VAL A 63 -16.05 -8.66 1.92
N TRP A 64 -16.38 -7.40 2.19
CA TRP A 64 -15.88 -6.68 3.37
C TRP A 64 -16.29 -7.35 4.68
N LEU A 65 -17.55 -7.80 4.81
CA LEU A 65 -18.00 -8.51 6.01
C LEU A 65 -17.27 -9.84 6.22
N GLN A 66 -17.07 -10.62 5.16
CA GLN A 66 -16.39 -11.90 5.24
C GLN A 66 -14.88 -11.76 5.50
N ALA A 67 -14.27 -10.66 5.02
CA ALA A 67 -12.88 -10.31 5.32
C ALA A 67 -12.71 -9.80 6.76
N THR A 68 -13.61 -8.90 7.20
CA THR A 68 -13.58 -8.30 8.55
C THR A 68 -13.87 -9.32 9.63
N TYR A 69 -14.69 -10.34 9.34
CA TYR A 69 -15.11 -11.37 10.28
C TYR A 69 -14.79 -12.79 9.77
N PRO A 70 -13.52 -13.22 9.85
CA PRO A 70 -13.06 -14.49 9.27
C PRO A 70 -13.81 -15.71 9.80
N GLY A 71 -14.15 -16.62 8.89
CA GLY A 71 -14.90 -17.84 9.23
C GLY A 71 -16.40 -17.64 9.43
N SER A 72 -16.91 -16.42 9.18
CA SER A 72 -18.30 -16.20 8.72
C SER A 72 -18.42 -16.56 7.23
N GLY A 73 -19.61 -16.44 6.64
CA GLY A 73 -19.80 -16.76 5.22
C GLY A 73 -20.95 -16.00 4.56
N SER A 74 -21.43 -16.51 3.43
CA SER A 74 -22.52 -15.93 2.65
C SER A 74 -23.66 -16.93 2.49
N LEU A 75 -24.90 -16.49 2.73
CA LEU A 75 -26.11 -17.20 2.32
C LEU A 75 -26.70 -16.67 1.00
N GLY A 76 -26.15 -15.57 0.47
CA GLY A 76 -26.42 -15.09 -0.88
C GLY A 76 -26.89 -13.64 -0.95
N ILE A 77 -26.78 -13.08 -2.15
CA ILE A 77 -27.25 -11.73 -2.51
C ILE A 77 -28.55 -11.78 -3.29
N SER A 78 -28.67 -12.74 -4.21
CA SER A 78 -29.72 -12.77 -5.21
C SER A 78 -30.81 -13.79 -4.88
N ARG A 79 -32.07 -13.45 -5.18
CA ARG A 79 -33.21 -14.39 -5.21
C ARG A 79 -33.91 -14.35 -6.56
N SER A 80 -34.65 -15.41 -6.88
CA SER A 80 -35.34 -15.52 -8.17
C SER A 80 -36.51 -14.53 -8.23
N CYS A 81 -36.70 -13.90 -9.39
CA CYS A 81 -37.86 -13.05 -9.66
C CYS A 81 -39.19 -13.78 -9.48
N LYS A 82 -39.18 -15.12 -9.65
CA LYS A 82 -40.37 -15.98 -9.55
C LYS A 82 -40.71 -16.38 -8.12
N ASP A 83 -39.84 -16.08 -7.16
CA ASP A 83 -40.14 -16.30 -5.75
C ASP A 83 -41.25 -15.32 -5.32
N GLY A 84 -42.12 -15.70 -4.38
CA GLY A 84 -43.19 -14.82 -3.90
C GLY A 84 -42.69 -13.62 -3.10
N GLY A 85 -43.57 -12.64 -2.85
CA GLY A 85 -43.32 -11.50 -1.93
C GLY A 85 -42.43 -10.37 -2.48
N VAL A 86 -42.34 -9.26 -1.75
CA VAL A 86 -41.43 -8.13 -2.03
C VAL A 86 -40.08 -8.43 -1.37
N SER A 87 -38.97 -8.29 -2.10
CA SER A 87 -37.64 -8.52 -1.53
C SER A 87 -36.51 -7.80 -2.27
N GLU A 88 -35.65 -7.15 -1.51
CA GLU A 88 -34.45 -6.47 -2.00
C GLU A 88 -33.41 -7.44 -2.61
N HIS A 89 -33.47 -8.73 -2.29
CA HIS A 89 -32.68 -9.76 -2.96
C HIS A 89 -33.04 -9.93 -4.45
N LYS A 90 -34.26 -9.55 -4.86
CA LYS A 90 -34.69 -9.56 -6.26
C LYS A 90 -34.15 -8.37 -7.05
N GLU A 91 -33.60 -7.38 -6.36
CA GLU A 91 -32.89 -6.25 -6.96
C GLU A 91 -31.36 -6.39 -6.79
N GLY A 92 -30.89 -7.50 -6.20
CA GLY A 92 -29.47 -7.78 -5.99
C GLY A 92 -28.81 -6.84 -4.99
N ARG A 93 -29.58 -6.14 -4.14
CA ARG A 93 -29.08 -5.13 -3.19
C ARG A 93 -29.23 -5.52 -1.72
N ALA A 94 -29.59 -6.77 -1.45
CA ALA A 94 -29.59 -7.35 -0.12
C ALA A 94 -28.53 -8.44 0.01
N PHE A 95 -28.06 -8.69 1.22
CA PHE A 95 -27.07 -9.72 1.52
C PHE A 95 -27.43 -10.44 2.83
N ASP A 96 -27.47 -11.78 2.77
CA ASP A 96 -27.61 -12.62 3.94
C ASP A 96 -26.22 -13.08 4.42
N TRP A 97 -25.68 -12.40 5.43
CA TRP A 97 -24.36 -12.67 6.01
C TRP A 97 -24.42 -13.86 6.98
N ALA A 98 -23.71 -14.95 6.68
CA ALA A 98 -23.81 -16.21 7.43
C ALA A 98 -23.05 -16.15 8.76
N VAL A 99 -23.81 -15.92 9.84
CA VAL A 99 -23.38 -15.87 11.24
C VAL A 99 -24.50 -16.41 12.14
N SER A 100 -24.17 -17.20 13.16
CA SER A 100 -25.16 -17.90 13.99
C SER A 100 -25.27 -17.35 15.41
N VAL A 101 -26.50 -17.10 15.89
CA VAL A 101 -26.75 -16.67 17.28
C VAL A 101 -26.26 -17.71 18.30
N TYR A 102 -26.11 -18.96 17.88
CA TYR A 102 -25.63 -20.04 18.74
C TYR A 102 -24.10 -20.09 18.84
N SER A 103 -23.38 -19.43 17.94
CA SER A 103 -21.91 -19.34 17.96
C SER A 103 -21.47 -18.13 18.79
N PRO A 104 -20.74 -18.31 19.90
CA PRO A 104 -20.21 -17.19 20.69
C PRO A 104 -19.31 -16.26 19.87
N ARG A 105 -18.51 -16.82 18.96
CA ARG A 105 -17.68 -16.07 18.02
C ARG A 105 -18.53 -15.19 17.11
N ASP A 106 -19.56 -15.78 16.51
CA ASP A 106 -20.39 -15.06 15.54
C ASP A 106 -21.22 -13.97 16.24
N ARG A 107 -21.69 -14.21 17.47
CA ARG A 107 -22.31 -13.16 18.29
C ARG A 107 -21.33 -12.00 18.58
N ALA A 108 -20.06 -12.30 18.86
CA ALA A 108 -19.04 -11.27 19.04
C ALA A 108 -18.79 -10.47 17.75
N TYR A 109 -18.80 -11.14 16.59
CA TYR A 109 -18.69 -10.48 15.29
C TYR A 109 -19.87 -9.55 15.02
N VAL A 110 -21.10 -10.00 15.25
CA VAL A 110 -22.28 -9.15 15.05
C VAL A 110 -22.30 -7.99 16.04
N ALA A 111 -21.92 -8.22 17.31
CA ALA A 111 -21.81 -7.14 18.30
C ALA A 111 -20.78 -6.08 17.89
N ALA A 112 -19.59 -6.50 17.46
CA ALA A 112 -18.55 -5.60 16.96
C ALA A 112 -19.00 -4.84 15.69
N PHE A 113 -19.73 -5.52 14.79
CA PHE A 113 -20.26 -4.91 13.58
C PHE A 113 -21.29 -3.82 13.90
N LEU A 114 -22.29 -4.13 14.74
CA LEU A 114 -23.31 -3.16 15.15
C LEU A 114 -22.69 -1.97 15.91
N ALA A 115 -21.72 -2.23 16.80
CA ALA A 115 -21.01 -1.17 17.50
C ALA A 115 -20.27 -0.23 16.53
N ARG A 116 -19.63 -0.78 15.49
CA ARG A 116 -18.93 0.02 14.48
C ARG A 116 -19.89 0.77 13.55
N LEU A 117 -21.02 0.14 13.19
CA LEU A 117 -22.04 0.77 12.34
C LEU A 117 -22.66 2.01 12.99
N PHE A 118 -22.92 1.92 14.29
CA PHE A 118 -23.66 2.93 15.06
C PHE A 118 -22.75 3.88 15.86
N ALA A 119 -21.44 3.77 15.68
CA ALA A 119 -20.49 4.70 16.28
C ALA A 119 -20.63 6.09 15.67
N THR A 120 -20.43 7.12 16.51
CA THR A 120 -20.23 8.50 16.07
C THR A 120 -18.83 8.63 15.48
N ASP A 121 -18.71 9.26 14.31
CA ASP A 121 -17.40 9.57 13.72
C ASP A 121 -16.70 10.77 14.39
N ALA A 122 -15.48 11.09 13.95
CA ALA A 122 -14.67 12.16 14.53
C ALA A 122 -15.30 13.55 14.32
N GLU A 123 -16.17 13.67 13.33
CA GLU A 123 -16.92 14.87 12.96
C GLU A 123 -18.27 14.98 13.69
N GLY A 124 -18.58 14.05 14.60
CA GLY A 124 -19.79 14.08 15.42
C GLY A 124 -21.04 13.50 14.75
N ASN A 125 -20.91 12.83 13.60
CA ASN A 125 -22.04 12.24 12.90
C ASN A 125 -22.42 10.89 13.51
N ALA A 126 -23.67 10.75 13.96
CA ALA A 126 -24.21 9.47 14.42
C ALA A 126 -24.41 8.49 13.26
N ASP A 127 -24.29 7.19 13.57
CA ASP A 127 -24.50 6.06 12.64
C ASP A 127 -23.65 6.15 11.37
N ALA A 128 -22.44 6.70 11.49
CA ALA A 128 -21.73 7.22 10.33
C ALA A 128 -21.39 6.14 9.32
N LEU A 129 -20.88 4.99 9.78
CA LEU A 129 -20.53 3.90 8.88
C LEU A 129 -21.77 3.25 8.24
N ALA A 130 -22.89 3.16 8.95
CA ALA A 130 -24.14 2.63 8.40
C ALA A 130 -24.70 3.50 7.28
N ARG A 131 -24.65 4.82 7.46
CA ARG A 131 -25.06 5.83 6.47
C ARG A 131 -24.13 5.79 5.24
N ARG A 132 -22.82 5.76 5.48
CA ARG A 132 -21.80 5.69 4.42
C ARG A 132 -21.86 4.39 3.61
N MET A 133 -22.24 3.27 4.21
CA MET A 133 -22.49 2.00 3.51
C MET A 133 -23.84 1.95 2.77
N GLY A 134 -24.73 2.92 2.99
CA GLY A 134 -26.06 2.95 2.41
C GLY A 134 -26.99 1.85 2.95
N ILE A 135 -26.85 1.46 4.22
CA ILE A 135 -27.71 0.44 4.84
C ILE A 135 -29.11 1.02 5.05
N MET A 136 -30.12 0.41 4.44
CA MET A 136 -31.52 0.80 4.60
C MET A 136 -32.14 0.14 5.85
N TYR A 137 -31.90 -1.15 6.04
CA TYR A 137 -32.20 -1.86 7.27
C TYR A 137 -31.37 -3.14 7.41
N LEU A 138 -31.24 -3.64 8.64
CA LEU A 138 -30.69 -4.96 8.94
C LEU A 138 -31.56 -5.71 9.96
N ILE A 139 -31.53 -7.04 9.90
CA ILE A 139 -32.29 -7.94 10.78
C ILE A 139 -31.34 -8.98 11.38
N TRP A 140 -31.35 -9.10 12.70
CA TRP A 140 -30.56 -10.07 13.44
C TRP A 140 -31.28 -10.50 14.71
N ASN A 141 -31.35 -11.80 14.98
CA ASN A 141 -31.83 -12.35 16.25
C ASN A 141 -33.16 -11.74 16.73
N ASP A 142 -34.19 -11.79 15.87
CA ASP A 142 -35.52 -11.24 16.16
C ASP A 142 -35.57 -9.71 16.35
N GLN A 143 -34.54 -8.97 15.91
CA GLN A 143 -34.50 -7.51 15.96
C GLN A 143 -34.28 -6.92 14.56
N ILE A 144 -34.97 -5.80 14.28
CA ILE A 144 -34.78 -4.99 13.08
C ILE A 144 -34.25 -3.60 13.45
N TYR A 145 -33.27 -3.13 12.69
CA TYR A 145 -32.63 -1.82 12.81
C TYR A 145 -32.78 -1.14 11.46
N SER A 146 -33.50 -0.01 11.40
CA SER A 146 -33.83 0.64 10.14
C SER A 146 -33.31 2.07 10.14
N SER A 147 -32.73 2.49 9.02
CA SER A 147 -32.17 3.84 8.83
C SER A 147 -33.21 4.93 9.11
N TYR A 148 -34.41 4.82 8.54
CA TYR A 148 -35.56 5.71 8.75
C TYR A 148 -36.18 5.68 10.16
N TYR A 149 -35.56 4.95 11.08
CA TYR A 149 -35.88 4.96 12.51
C TYR A 149 -34.65 5.22 13.39
N GLY A 150 -33.57 5.75 12.81
CA GLY A 150 -32.30 6.04 13.51
C GLY A 150 -31.63 4.78 14.03
N PHE A 151 -31.72 3.68 13.27
CA PHE A 151 -31.20 2.35 13.61
C PHE A 151 -31.55 1.84 15.02
N ARG A 152 -32.59 2.35 15.68
CA ARG A 152 -33.02 1.80 16.97
C ARG A 152 -33.46 0.35 16.83
N ALA A 153 -33.05 -0.50 17.78
CA ALA A 153 -33.48 -1.88 17.83
C ALA A 153 -34.99 -1.98 18.04
N ARG A 154 -35.68 -2.74 17.19
CA ARG A 154 -37.13 -2.99 17.30
C ARG A 154 -37.45 -4.47 17.15
N PRO A 155 -38.53 -4.97 17.75
CA PRO A 155 -38.95 -6.36 17.55
C PRO A 155 -39.21 -6.67 16.07
N TYR A 156 -38.64 -7.77 15.57
CA TYR A 156 -38.92 -8.31 14.24
C TYR A 156 -39.83 -9.54 14.38
N GLN A 157 -41.08 -9.42 13.93
CA GLN A 157 -42.09 -10.47 14.04
C GLN A 157 -42.28 -11.19 12.70
N ALA A 158 -41.45 -12.20 12.42
CA ALA A 158 -41.53 -13.00 11.19
C ALA A 158 -42.72 -13.97 11.16
N CYS A 159 -43.25 -14.33 12.34
CA CYS A 159 -44.23 -15.40 12.53
C CYS A 159 -45.20 -15.03 13.64
N LYS A 160 -46.45 -15.51 13.55
CA LYS A 160 -47.47 -15.35 14.61
C LYS A 160 -47.10 -16.08 15.90
N VAL A 161 -46.35 -17.18 15.81
CA VAL A 161 -45.88 -17.99 16.94
C VAL A 161 -44.38 -18.24 16.78
N LEU A 162 -43.55 -17.69 17.68
CA LEU A 162 -42.09 -17.75 17.56
C LEU A 162 -41.50 -19.15 17.83
N SER A 163 -42.17 -19.96 18.65
CA SER A 163 -41.69 -21.30 19.03
C SER A 163 -41.72 -22.32 17.88
N THR A 164 -42.54 -22.09 16.86
CA THR A 164 -42.63 -22.93 15.65
C THR A 164 -41.91 -22.32 14.45
N CYS A 165 -41.32 -21.13 14.61
CA CYS A 165 -40.71 -20.37 13.54
C CYS A 165 -39.21 -20.69 13.43
N GLY A 166 -38.77 -21.12 12.23
CA GLY A 166 -37.41 -21.57 11.98
C GLY A 166 -36.36 -20.46 12.04
N ASP A 167 -35.11 -20.82 12.37
CA ASP A 167 -34.00 -19.88 12.58
C ASP A 167 -33.70 -18.99 11.36
N THR A 168 -33.96 -19.47 10.14
CA THR A 168 -33.79 -18.65 8.92
C THR A 168 -34.82 -17.53 8.85
N LEU A 169 -36.11 -17.81 9.13
CA LEU A 169 -37.15 -16.77 9.14
C LEU A 169 -36.93 -15.77 10.27
N ARG A 170 -36.36 -16.22 11.39
CA ARG A 170 -36.05 -15.39 12.56
C ARG A 170 -34.69 -14.69 12.49
N HIS A 171 -33.93 -14.87 11.40
CA HIS A 171 -32.59 -14.29 11.23
C HIS A 171 -31.64 -14.63 12.38
N ARG A 172 -31.68 -15.90 12.81
CA ARG A 172 -30.85 -16.46 13.90
C ARG A 172 -29.64 -17.22 13.37
N ASN A 173 -29.61 -17.51 12.07
CA ASN A 173 -28.48 -18.15 11.37
C ASN A 173 -27.80 -17.24 10.33
N HIS A 174 -28.24 -15.99 10.22
CA HIS A 174 -27.61 -14.94 9.42
C HIS A 174 -28.07 -13.55 9.87
N VAL A 175 -27.27 -12.53 9.54
CA VAL A 175 -27.74 -11.14 9.52
C VAL A 175 -28.23 -10.85 8.11
N HIS A 176 -29.48 -10.42 7.98
CA HIS A 176 -29.99 -9.90 6.71
C HIS A 176 -29.69 -8.40 6.63
N ILE A 177 -29.09 -7.95 5.53
CA ILE A 177 -28.73 -6.54 5.33
C ILE A 177 -29.31 -6.11 3.99
N SER A 178 -30.17 -5.08 4.01
CA SER A 178 -30.72 -4.46 2.81
C SER A 178 -30.12 -3.09 2.61
N LEU A 179 -29.56 -2.84 1.42
CA LEU A 179 -29.00 -1.55 1.03
C LEU A 179 -30.06 -0.69 0.32
N SER A 180 -29.94 0.64 0.42
CA SER A 180 -30.65 1.58 -0.46
C SER A 180 -30.27 1.34 -1.92
N ARG A 181 -30.97 1.89 -2.92
CA ARG A 181 -30.51 1.77 -4.31
C ARG A 181 -29.13 2.40 -4.52
N ALA A 182 -28.83 3.51 -3.84
CA ALA A 182 -27.51 4.14 -3.88
C ALA A 182 -26.44 3.23 -3.24
N GLY A 183 -26.70 2.65 -2.08
CA GLY A 183 -25.79 1.71 -1.42
C GLY A 183 -25.61 0.44 -2.25
N GLY A 184 -26.68 -0.12 -2.80
CA GLY A 184 -26.66 -1.28 -3.69
C GLY A 184 -25.81 -1.03 -4.94
N ASN A 185 -25.96 0.12 -5.59
CA ASN A 185 -25.18 0.51 -6.77
C ASN A 185 -23.75 0.96 -6.45
N GLY A 186 -23.38 1.08 -5.17
CA GLY A 186 -22.05 1.51 -4.75
C GLY A 186 -21.79 3.00 -5.00
N LEU A 187 -22.81 3.84 -4.81
CA LEU A 187 -22.75 5.29 -5.08
C LEU A 187 -22.53 6.14 -3.81
N THR A 188 -22.60 5.55 -2.62
CA THR A 188 -22.31 6.26 -1.37
C THR A 188 -20.80 6.34 -1.12
N SER A 189 -20.39 7.27 -0.25
CA SER A 189 -19.01 7.66 0.01
C SER A 189 -18.09 6.50 0.45
N TRP A 190 -18.64 5.47 1.10
CA TRP A 190 -17.88 4.25 1.43
C TRP A 190 -17.45 3.44 0.19
N TYR A 191 -18.20 3.53 -0.90
CA TYR A 191 -17.91 2.82 -2.14
C TYR A 191 -17.01 3.63 -3.06
N THR A 192 -17.24 4.94 -3.15
CA THR A 192 -16.53 5.87 -4.04
C THR A 192 -15.18 6.35 -3.50
N GLY A 193 -14.79 5.94 -2.28
CA GLY A 193 -13.48 6.26 -1.70
C GLY A 193 -13.42 7.66 -1.08
N ALA A 194 -14.57 8.25 -0.79
CA ALA A 194 -14.68 9.63 -0.34
C ALA A 194 -14.59 9.76 1.20
N THR A 195 -14.23 8.74 1.98
CA THR A 195 -14.20 8.87 3.44
C THR A 195 -13.04 8.13 4.11
N ASP A 196 -12.28 8.87 4.90
CA ASP A 196 -11.60 8.36 6.09
C ASP A 196 -12.66 7.76 7.03
N VAL A 197 -12.62 6.45 7.22
CA VAL A 197 -13.35 5.80 8.32
C VAL A 197 -12.39 5.79 9.51
N PRO A 198 -12.74 6.35 10.68
CA PRO A 198 -11.85 6.37 11.83
C PRO A 198 -11.37 4.97 12.21
N ALA A 199 -10.08 4.87 12.57
CA ALA A 199 -9.56 3.70 13.27
C ALA A 199 -10.28 3.58 14.63
N VAL A 200 -10.64 2.35 15.00
CA VAL A 200 -11.24 2.03 16.29
C VAL A 200 -10.28 2.50 17.41
N PRO A 201 -10.74 3.25 18.43
CA PRO A 201 -9.93 3.49 19.60
C PRO A 201 -9.62 2.15 20.27
N THR A 202 -8.33 1.86 20.43
CA THR A 202 -7.85 0.74 21.24
C THR A 202 -8.56 0.77 22.60
N ALA A 203 -9.15 -0.35 23.02
CA ALA A 203 -9.80 -0.47 24.32
C ALA A 203 -8.83 0.01 25.43
N PRO A 204 -9.29 0.78 26.44
CA PRO A 204 -8.42 1.21 27.52
C PRO A 204 -7.90 0.01 28.30
N THR A 205 -6.59 -0.06 28.46
CA THR A 205 -5.92 -0.95 29.42
C THR A 205 -6.39 -0.56 30.83
N VAL A 206 -7.24 -1.38 31.46
CA VAL A 206 -7.61 -1.19 32.87
C VAL A 206 -6.55 -1.88 33.76
N PRO A 207 -6.00 -1.21 34.78
CA PRO A 207 -5.06 -1.82 35.72
C PRO A 207 -5.73 -2.90 36.57
N VAL A 208 -5.02 -4.00 36.79
CA VAL A 208 -5.45 -5.13 37.62
C VAL A 208 -5.27 -4.82 39.11
N THR A 209 -6.31 -5.04 39.91
CA THR A 209 -6.22 -5.30 41.36
C THR A 209 -7.07 -6.53 41.72
N PRO A 210 -6.57 -7.52 42.49
CA PRO A 210 -7.34 -8.70 42.93
C PRO A 210 -7.96 -8.46 44.35
N PRO A 211 -8.74 -9.38 44.96
CA PRO A 211 -9.50 -10.55 44.49
C PRO A 211 -10.98 -10.57 44.99
N THR A 212 -11.83 -11.49 44.50
CA THR A 212 -12.63 -12.39 45.37
C THR A 212 -13.34 -13.47 44.54
N THR A 213 -13.37 -14.66 45.12
CA THR A 213 -13.84 -15.95 44.61
C THR A 213 -15.23 -15.91 43.96
N PRO A 214 -15.42 -16.69 42.89
CA PRO A 214 -16.50 -17.68 42.98
C PRO A 214 -16.13 -19.06 42.40
N VAL A 215 -16.39 -20.07 43.24
CA VAL A 215 -17.03 -21.36 42.95
C VAL A 215 -16.70 -22.04 41.62
N THR A 216 -16.08 -23.22 41.72
CA THR A 216 -16.00 -24.23 40.66
C THR A 216 -17.38 -24.86 40.41
N PRO A 217 -17.97 -24.80 39.20
CA PRO A 217 -18.98 -25.75 38.77
C PRO A 217 -18.40 -26.61 37.65
N THR A 218 -18.22 -27.87 38.01
CA THR A 218 -17.96 -29.07 37.23
C THR A 218 -18.31 -28.99 35.74
N THR A 219 -17.33 -29.35 34.91
CA THR A 219 -17.44 -29.68 33.49
C THR A 219 -18.65 -30.60 33.19
N PRO A 220 -19.63 -30.16 32.37
CA PRO A 220 -20.49 -31.07 31.63
C PRO A 220 -19.80 -31.45 30.32
N ALA A 221 -19.69 -32.76 30.07
CA ALA A 221 -19.28 -33.31 28.78
C ALA A 221 -20.18 -32.77 27.63
N PRO A 222 -19.65 -32.66 26.40
CA PRO A 222 -20.24 -31.85 25.34
C PRO A 222 -21.52 -32.46 24.73
N PRO A 223 -22.59 -31.67 24.49
CA PRO A 223 -23.65 -32.10 23.59
C PRO A 223 -23.20 -31.92 22.13
N THR A 224 -23.16 -33.05 21.43
CA THR A 224 -22.83 -33.21 20.01
C THR A 224 -23.68 -32.36 19.06
N VAL A 225 -22.99 -31.57 18.23
CA VAL A 225 -23.50 -30.87 17.05
C VAL A 225 -23.75 -31.83 15.88
N PRO A 226 -24.78 -31.58 15.05
CA PRO A 226 -24.58 -31.65 13.60
C PRO A 226 -25.27 -30.51 12.82
N ALA A 227 -24.89 -30.05 11.62
CA ALA A 227 -23.67 -30.08 10.79
C ALA A 227 -23.94 -29.28 9.47
N VAL A 228 -22.91 -28.57 8.97
CA VAL A 228 -22.40 -28.36 7.58
C VAL A 228 -23.25 -28.88 6.39
N PRO A 229 -23.24 -28.22 5.19
CA PRO A 229 -24.03 -28.63 4.01
C PRO A 229 -23.94 -30.13 3.70
N LEU A 230 -25.09 -30.80 3.66
CA LEU A 230 -25.18 -32.25 3.54
C LEU A 230 -24.63 -32.74 2.18
N VAL A 231 -23.39 -33.23 2.18
CA VAL A 231 -22.86 -34.09 1.10
C VAL A 231 -23.92 -35.12 0.72
N PRO A 232 -24.30 -35.27 -0.57
CA PRO A 232 -25.35 -36.17 -0.99
C PRO A 232 -24.98 -37.63 -0.68
N ARG A 233 -25.75 -38.23 0.22
CA ARG A 233 -25.56 -39.60 0.70
C ARG A 233 -26.91 -40.33 0.68
N THR A 234 -26.85 -41.63 0.44
CA THR A 234 -27.97 -42.54 0.73
C THR A 234 -28.21 -42.64 2.24
N LYS A 235 -29.35 -43.20 2.67
CA LYS A 235 -29.63 -43.51 4.09
C LYS A 235 -28.52 -44.33 4.76
N ALA A 236 -27.83 -45.19 4.00
CA ALA A 236 -26.68 -45.98 4.49
C ALA A 236 -25.36 -45.19 4.60
N GLY A 237 -25.38 -43.87 4.36
CA GLY A 237 -24.21 -42.99 4.39
C GLY A 237 -23.30 -43.11 3.17
N VAL A 238 -23.71 -43.84 2.13
CA VAL A 238 -22.94 -44.02 0.89
C VAL A 238 -23.12 -42.83 -0.03
N LEU A 239 -22.02 -42.31 -0.56
CA LEU A 239 -21.98 -41.19 -1.50
C LEU A 239 -22.87 -41.43 -2.74
N ASP A 240 -23.74 -40.47 -3.06
CA ASP A 240 -24.60 -40.51 -4.26
C ASP A 240 -24.15 -39.50 -5.31
N LEU A 241 -23.32 -39.96 -6.24
CA LEU A 241 -22.77 -39.17 -7.34
C LEU A 241 -23.75 -38.95 -8.50
N ARG A 242 -25.03 -39.36 -8.39
CA ARG A 242 -26.07 -38.99 -9.38
C ARG A 242 -26.64 -37.61 -9.07
N LYS A 243 -26.64 -37.22 -7.80
CA LYS A 243 -27.15 -35.93 -7.33
C LYS A 243 -26.11 -34.81 -7.42
N ARG A 244 -24.83 -35.17 -7.40
CA ARG A 244 -23.72 -34.22 -7.56
C ARG A 244 -22.54 -34.95 -8.22
N PRO A 245 -21.93 -34.41 -9.28
CA PRO A 245 -20.92 -35.12 -10.08
C PRO A 245 -19.66 -35.45 -9.27
N PHE A 246 -19.34 -34.62 -8.28
CA PHE A 246 -18.24 -34.82 -7.35
C PHE A 246 -18.55 -34.17 -6.00
N VAL A 247 -17.74 -34.51 -4.99
CA VAL A 247 -17.78 -33.89 -3.66
C VAL A 247 -16.39 -33.49 -3.22
N THR A 248 -16.31 -32.36 -2.53
CA THR A 248 -15.05 -31.76 -2.09
C THR A 248 -14.83 -32.04 -0.61
N VAL A 249 -13.57 -32.34 -0.25
CA VAL A 249 -13.12 -32.58 1.11
C VAL A 249 -11.84 -31.78 1.33
N ALA A 250 -11.87 -30.82 2.26
CA ALA A 250 -10.66 -30.14 2.72
C ALA A 250 -9.87 -31.06 3.66
N VAL A 251 -8.63 -31.37 3.29
CA VAL A 251 -7.72 -32.23 4.06
C VAL A 251 -6.72 -31.34 4.82
N PRO A 252 -6.72 -31.39 6.17
CA PRO A 252 -5.75 -30.64 6.95
C PRO A 252 -4.33 -31.17 6.70
N VAL A 253 -3.36 -30.26 6.73
CA VAL A 253 -1.95 -30.56 6.43
C VAL A 253 -1.10 -30.80 7.67
N ASN A 254 -1.73 -30.88 8.85
CA ASN A 254 -1.09 -31.04 10.15
C ASN A 254 -0.79 -32.51 10.52
N GLY A 255 -0.84 -33.43 9.56
CA GLY A 255 -0.60 -34.86 9.81
C GLY A 255 -1.82 -35.65 10.30
N THR A 256 -2.95 -35.00 10.59
CA THR A 256 -4.15 -35.71 11.04
C THR A 256 -4.82 -36.49 9.91
N THR A 257 -5.35 -37.68 10.24
CA THR A 257 -6.12 -38.46 9.27
C THR A 257 -7.56 -37.98 9.25
N ARG A 258 -8.00 -37.40 8.13
CA ARG A 258 -9.40 -37.08 7.90
C ARG A 258 -10.11 -38.24 7.21
N ARG A 259 -11.11 -38.80 7.88
CA ARG A 259 -12.05 -39.74 7.26
C ARG A 259 -13.11 -38.96 6.49
N THR A 260 -13.44 -39.40 5.27
CA THR A 260 -14.54 -38.79 4.52
C THR A 260 -15.84 -38.94 5.29
N PRO A 261 -16.72 -37.92 5.29
CA PRO A 261 -17.97 -38.01 6.03
C PRO A 261 -18.98 -38.96 5.33
N PHE A 262 -18.68 -39.40 4.11
CA PHE A 262 -19.45 -40.39 3.35
C PHE A 262 -18.65 -41.69 3.15
N LYS A 263 -19.38 -42.78 2.90
CA LYS A 263 -18.83 -44.08 2.49
C LYS A 263 -18.81 -44.21 0.98
N LEU A 264 -17.87 -44.98 0.46
CA LEU A 264 -17.77 -45.40 -0.93
C LEU A 264 -18.12 -46.89 -1.02
N ARG A 265 -18.84 -47.31 -2.06
CA ARG A 265 -19.28 -48.70 -2.22
C ARG A 265 -18.10 -49.61 -2.52
N ARG A 266 -18.11 -50.81 -1.91
CA ARG A 266 -17.19 -51.90 -2.27
C ARG A 266 -17.22 -52.15 -3.79
N GLY A 267 -16.07 -52.43 -4.37
CA GLY A 267 -15.95 -52.88 -5.76
C GLY A 267 -16.12 -51.79 -6.83
N ILE A 268 -16.59 -50.59 -6.47
CA ILE A 268 -16.70 -49.46 -7.40
C ILE A 268 -15.38 -48.68 -7.43
N ALA A 269 -14.94 -48.32 -8.64
CA ALA A 269 -13.78 -47.47 -8.85
C ALA A 269 -14.19 -45.98 -8.77
N TYR A 270 -13.57 -45.26 -7.86
CA TYR A 270 -13.74 -43.81 -7.69
C TYR A 270 -12.48 -43.08 -8.09
N LYS A 271 -12.64 -41.92 -8.71
CA LYS A 271 -11.53 -41.00 -8.97
C LYS A 271 -11.38 -40.07 -7.78
N VAL A 272 -10.18 -40.03 -7.21
CA VAL A 272 -9.75 -39.08 -6.19
C VAL A 272 -8.83 -38.09 -6.86
N THR A 273 -9.19 -36.82 -6.85
CA THR A 273 -8.40 -35.73 -7.43
C THR A 273 -7.98 -34.80 -6.30
N ALA A 274 -6.69 -34.60 -6.12
CA ALA A 274 -6.11 -33.74 -5.11
C ALA A 274 -5.50 -32.52 -5.77
N ALA A 275 -5.73 -31.34 -5.20
CA ALA A 275 -5.22 -30.08 -5.73
C ALA A 275 -4.90 -29.09 -4.60
N GLY A 276 -4.03 -28.14 -4.93
CA GLY A 276 -3.60 -27.06 -4.05
C GLY A 276 -2.18 -27.25 -3.51
N VAL A 277 -1.66 -26.16 -2.95
CA VAL A 277 -0.36 -26.05 -2.32
C VAL A 277 -0.53 -25.67 -0.85
N TYR A 278 0.40 -26.06 0.00
CA TYR A 278 0.36 -25.83 1.44
C TYR A 278 1.75 -25.62 2.03
N GLY A 279 1.82 -24.98 3.20
CA GLY A 279 3.06 -24.76 3.94
C GLY A 279 3.29 -25.90 4.93
N TYR A 280 4.53 -26.41 5.02
CA TYR A 280 4.89 -27.49 5.95
C TYR A 280 5.91 -27.08 7.02
N GLY A 281 6.21 -25.79 7.12
CA GLY A 281 7.09 -25.21 8.12
C GLY A 281 7.29 -23.71 7.89
N THR A 282 8.50 -23.27 7.57
CA THR A 282 8.80 -21.86 7.28
C THR A 282 8.12 -21.36 6.01
N ALA A 283 8.14 -20.03 5.77
CA ALA A 283 7.50 -19.43 4.60
C ALA A 283 8.03 -19.99 3.25
N ALA A 284 9.29 -20.41 3.18
CA ALA A 284 9.89 -21.03 1.99
C ALA A 284 9.58 -22.53 1.84
N GLN A 285 8.99 -23.16 2.85
CA GLN A 285 8.70 -24.59 2.89
C GLN A 285 7.28 -24.87 2.40
N VAL A 286 7.16 -25.01 1.09
CA VAL A 286 5.88 -25.23 0.38
C VAL A 286 5.84 -26.62 -0.25
N ALA A 287 4.69 -27.29 -0.16
CA ALA A 287 4.43 -28.59 -0.78
C ALA A 287 3.05 -28.63 -1.43
N ASP A 288 2.84 -29.61 -2.30
CA ASP A 288 1.55 -29.99 -2.84
C ASP A 288 1.26 -31.45 -2.48
N ALA A 289 0.23 -32.05 -3.09
CA ALA A 289 -0.18 -33.42 -2.75
C ALA A 289 0.87 -34.52 -3.02
N SER A 290 1.95 -34.26 -3.77
CA SER A 290 2.99 -35.25 -4.10
C SER A 290 4.44 -34.73 -4.07
N CYS A 291 4.64 -33.41 -4.06
CA CYS A 291 5.93 -32.76 -4.26
C CYS A 291 6.14 -31.59 -3.32
N ARG A 292 7.41 -31.22 -3.15
CA ARG A 292 7.82 -30.04 -2.38
C ARG A 292 8.63 -29.09 -3.23
N TRP A 293 8.57 -27.82 -2.90
CA TRP A 293 9.48 -26.83 -3.43
C TRP A 293 10.91 -27.02 -2.90
N SER A 294 11.90 -26.89 -3.76
CA SER A 294 13.33 -26.89 -3.41
C SER A 294 13.91 -25.50 -3.69
N PRO A 295 14.19 -24.69 -2.65
CA PRO A 295 14.77 -23.36 -2.83
C PRO A 295 16.12 -23.38 -3.56
N THR A 296 16.92 -24.44 -3.36
CA THR A 296 18.25 -24.58 -3.97
C THR A 296 18.18 -24.83 -5.48
N SER A 297 17.33 -25.77 -5.91
CA SER A 297 17.22 -26.15 -7.33
C SER A 297 16.17 -25.36 -8.10
N ARG A 298 15.39 -24.51 -7.41
CA ARG A 298 14.23 -23.78 -7.95
C ARG A 298 13.27 -24.66 -8.73
N ARG A 299 12.97 -25.85 -8.20
CA ARG A 299 12.11 -26.85 -8.84
C ARG A 299 11.24 -27.56 -7.81
N TRP A 300 10.08 -28.00 -8.27
CA TRP A 300 9.26 -28.96 -7.54
C TRP A 300 9.92 -30.34 -7.60
N MET A 301 10.18 -30.91 -6.44
CA MET A 301 10.92 -32.16 -6.26
C MET A 301 10.03 -33.20 -5.59
N PRO A 302 9.98 -34.45 -6.10
CA PRO A 302 9.33 -35.53 -5.38
C PRO A 302 10.11 -35.85 -4.10
N ALA A 303 9.47 -36.52 -3.14
CA ALA A 303 10.03 -37.15 -1.95
C ALA A 303 11.10 -36.35 -1.15
N PRO A 304 10.87 -35.99 0.12
CA PRO A 304 11.83 -35.24 0.92
C PRO A 304 13.18 -35.98 1.08
N THR A 305 14.26 -35.22 1.24
CA THR A 305 15.58 -35.78 1.62
C THR A 305 15.44 -36.60 2.90
N ARG A 306 16.38 -37.51 3.20
CA ARG A 306 16.31 -38.31 4.44
C ARG A 306 16.17 -37.43 5.69
N ALA A 307 16.90 -36.32 5.74
CA ALA A 307 16.80 -35.31 6.79
C ALA A 307 15.43 -34.62 6.80
N GLY A 308 14.96 -34.14 5.64
CA GLY A 308 13.63 -33.53 5.51
C GLY A 308 12.50 -34.46 5.91
N ARG A 309 12.59 -35.74 5.56
CA ARG A 309 11.63 -36.78 5.96
C ARG A 309 11.66 -37.03 7.47
N LYS A 310 12.85 -37.02 8.07
CA LYS A 310 13.01 -37.12 9.53
C LYS A 310 12.43 -35.91 10.26
N ALA A 311 12.46 -34.72 9.65
CA ALA A 311 11.96 -33.49 10.26
C ALA A 311 10.44 -33.30 10.05
N HIS A 312 9.95 -33.43 8.82
CA HIS A 312 8.60 -33.04 8.42
C HIS A 312 7.74 -34.21 7.92
N GLY A 313 8.28 -35.43 7.78
CA GLY A 313 7.56 -36.56 7.20
C GLY A 313 7.66 -36.63 5.68
N ALA A 314 6.87 -37.49 5.04
CA ALA A 314 6.93 -37.73 3.59
C ALA A 314 6.26 -36.62 2.76
N LEU A 315 5.41 -35.80 3.38
CA LEU A 315 4.65 -34.70 2.77
C LEU A 315 3.57 -35.13 1.76
N ASP A 316 3.62 -36.34 1.20
CA ASP A 316 2.58 -36.83 0.29
C ASP A 316 1.18 -36.83 0.91
N LEU A 317 0.17 -36.51 0.10
CA LEU A 317 -1.20 -36.87 0.41
C LEU A 317 -1.35 -38.40 0.28
N LEU A 318 -1.67 -39.03 1.39
CA LEU A 318 -2.00 -40.46 1.47
C LEU A 318 -3.51 -40.66 1.37
N VAL A 319 -3.90 -41.50 0.41
CA VAL A 319 -5.27 -42.00 0.23
C VAL A 319 -5.29 -43.48 0.63
N ASN A 320 -5.91 -43.79 1.77
CA ASN A 320 -5.86 -45.10 2.43
C ASN A 320 -4.42 -45.61 2.63
N GLY A 321 -3.52 -44.73 3.06
CA GLY A 321 -2.13 -45.06 3.37
C GLY A 321 -1.19 -45.13 2.15
N ARG A 322 -1.68 -44.84 0.93
CA ARG A 322 -0.87 -44.82 -0.30
C ARG A 322 -0.83 -43.41 -0.88
N ALA A 323 0.34 -42.96 -1.34
CA ALA A 323 0.51 -41.64 -1.96
C ALA A 323 -0.47 -41.44 -3.14
N VAL A 324 -0.98 -40.23 -3.34
CA VAL A 324 -1.95 -39.96 -4.40
C VAL A 324 -1.34 -40.13 -5.79
N ALA A 325 -0.06 -39.79 -5.96
CA ALA A 325 0.69 -39.92 -7.21
C ALA A 325 2.15 -40.27 -6.94
N ALA A 326 2.91 -40.50 -8.00
CA ALA A 326 4.36 -40.57 -7.98
C ALA A 326 4.89 -39.49 -8.93
N GLY A 327 5.70 -38.56 -8.44
CA GLY A 327 6.26 -37.47 -9.24
C GLY A 327 5.45 -36.17 -9.20
N CYS A 328 6.02 -35.12 -9.78
CA CYS A 328 5.46 -33.77 -9.76
C CYS A 328 4.67 -33.48 -11.03
N HIS A 329 3.62 -32.67 -10.89
CA HIS A 329 2.85 -32.17 -12.02
C HIS A 329 2.73 -30.65 -11.93
N SER A 330 2.92 -29.95 -13.05
CA SER A 330 2.94 -28.48 -13.09
C SER A 330 1.62 -27.84 -12.69
N SER A 331 0.50 -28.53 -12.88
CA SER A 331 -0.81 -28.02 -12.44
C SER A 331 -1.06 -28.15 -10.93
N HIS A 332 -0.19 -28.84 -10.18
CA HIS A 332 -0.42 -29.24 -8.79
C HIS A 332 -1.72 -30.06 -8.59
N VAL A 333 -2.24 -30.68 -9.66
CA VAL A 333 -3.42 -31.55 -9.63
C VAL A 333 -2.99 -33.00 -9.85
N TYR A 334 -3.36 -33.85 -8.89
CA TYR A 334 -2.98 -35.26 -8.87
C TYR A 334 -4.22 -36.14 -8.83
N THR A 335 -4.20 -37.25 -9.55
CA THR A 335 -5.36 -38.15 -9.64
C THR A 335 -4.98 -39.59 -9.27
N ARG A 336 -5.81 -40.21 -8.43
CA ARG A 336 -5.73 -41.63 -8.08
C ARG A 336 -7.07 -42.32 -8.24
N THR A 337 -7.08 -43.51 -8.84
CA THR A 337 -8.26 -44.39 -8.79
C THR A 337 -8.24 -45.24 -7.53
N VAL A 338 -9.36 -45.26 -6.79
CA VAL A 338 -9.52 -46.05 -5.56
C VAL A 338 -10.69 -47.01 -5.72
N LYS A 339 -10.44 -48.29 -5.44
CA LYS A 339 -11.46 -49.35 -5.37
C LYS A 339 -11.37 -50.00 -4.00
N LEU A 340 -12.42 -49.89 -3.20
CA LEU A 340 -12.42 -50.41 -1.83
C LEU A 340 -12.80 -51.89 -1.80
N LYS A 341 -12.10 -52.66 -0.96
CA LYS A 341 -12.42 -54.07 -0.67
C LYS A 341 -13.70 -54.23 0.17
N ARG A 342 -14.10 -53.18 0.90
CA ARG A 342 -15.31 -53.11 1.72
C ARG A 342 -15.95 -51.72 1.64
N THR A 343 -17.27 -51.64 1.75
CA THR A 343 -17.96 -50.33 1.76
C THR A 343 -17.50 -49.53 2.98
N GLY A 344 -16.99 -48.33 2.78
CA GLY A 344 -16.37 -47.57 3.88
C GLY A 344 -15.89 -46.18 3.47
N ALA A 345 -15.52 -45.37 4.46
CA ALA A 345 -14.94 -44.05 4.23
C ALA A 345 -13.50 -44.14 3.70
N LEU A 346 -13.07 -43.13 2.94
CA LEU A 346 -11.65 -42.95 2.63
C LEU A 346 -10.94 -42.35 3.83
N ALA A 347 -9.71 -42.79 4.09
CA ALA A 347 -8.77 -42.14 4.98
C ALA A 347 -7.85 -41.24 4.15
N LEU A 348 -7.90 -39.93 4.40
CA LEU A 348 -7.08 -38.92 3.74
C LEU A 348 -6.13 -38.32 4.77
N ARG A 349 -4.83 -38.32 4.51
CA ARG A 349 -3.83 -37.76 5.41
C ARG A 349 -2.67 -37.18 4.63
N VAL A 350 -2.31 -35.94 4.88
CA VAL A 350 -1.01 -35.43 4.45
C VAL A 350 0.06 -35.99 5.38
N ALA A 351 1.09 -36.66 4.85
CA ALA A 351 2.15 -37.29 5.63
C ALA A 351 3.15 -36.27 6.19
N ASN A 352 2.63 -35.22 6.84
CA ASN A 352 3.37 -34.12 7.42
C ASN A 352 3.42 -34.23 8.95
N ARG A 353 4.40 -33.57 9.58
CA ARG A 353 4.42 -33.28 11.00
C ARG A 353 3.90 -31.85 11.26
N PRO A 354 3.16 -31.61 12.35
CA PRO A 354 2.32 -30.41 12.48
C PRO A 354 3.06 -29.08 12.65
N ALA A 355 4.34 -29.07 13.06
CA ALA A 355 5.06 -27.84 13.38
C ALA A 355 5.16 -26.91 12.15
N GLY A 356 4.55 -25.71 12.25
CA GLY A 356 4.54 -24.71 11.17
C GLY A 356 3.66 -25.07 9.96
N ALA A 357 2.88 -26.14 10.02
CA ALA A 357 2.01 -26.55 8.93
C ALA A 357 0.82 -25.58 8.77
N SER A 358 0.55 -25.11 7.55
CA SER A 358 -0.51 -24.14 7.27
C SER A 358 -1.19 -24.36 5.93
N GLY A 359 -2.50 -24.10 5.88
CA GLY A 359 -3.35 -24.32 4.70
C GLY A 359 -4.05 -25.69 4.72
N SER A 360 -4.55 -26.11 3.55
CA SER A 360 -5.19 -27.42 3.38
C SER A 360 -5.11 -27.86 1.92
N LEU A 361 -5.24 -29.17 1.68
CA LEU A 361 -5.42 -29.69 0.32
C LEU A 361 -6.90 -29.88 0.00
N THR A 362 -7.28 -29.60 -1.23
CA THR A 362 -8.62 -29.83 -1.74
C THR A 362 -8.67 -31.21 -2.40
N VAL A 363 -9.48 -32.12 -1.87
CA VAL A 363 -9.68 -33.47 -2.42
C VAL A 363 -11.09 -33.65 -2.94
N LEU A 364 -11.20 -33.92 -4.23
CA LEU A 364 -12.46 -34.22 -4.92
C LEU A 364 -12.62 -35.73 -5.09
N VAL A 365 -13.80 -36.24 -4.77
CA VAL A 365 -14.18 -37.63 -5.01
C VAL A 365 -15.30 -37.68 -6.04
N SER A 366 -15.06 -38.41 -7.13
CA SER A 366 -15.94 -38.44 -8.31
C SER A 366 -15.97 -39.83 -8.96
N ARG A 367 -16.77 -39.99 -10.03
CA ARG A 367 -16.70 -41.19 -10.88
C ARG A 367 -15.44 -41.12 -11.74
N ARG A 368 -14.99 -42.27 -12.24
CA ARG A 368 -13.72 -42.39 -12.98
C ARG A 368 -13.57 -41.39 -14.13
N THR A 369 -14.65 -41.15 -14.88
CA THR A 369 -14.66 -40.30 -16.09
C THR A 369 -15.17 -38.88 -15.85
N THR A 370 -15.61 -38.53 -14.64
CA THR A 370 -16.22 -37.22 -14.36
C THR A 370 -15.20 -36.08 -14.53
N ASN A 371 -15.52 -35.03 -15.29
CA ASN A 371 -14.75 -33.79 -15.26
C ASN A 371 -14.94 -33.09 -13.91
N VAL A 372 -13.84 -32.72 -13.24
CA VAL A 372 -13.83 -32.10 -11.91
C VAL A 372 -13.20 -30.70 -11.91
N SER A 373 -12.91 -30.14 -13.09
CA SER A 373 -12.21 -28.84 -13.21
C SER A 373 -12.92 -27.72 -12.46
N SER A 374 -14.26 -27.68 -12.51
CA SER A 374 -15.09 -26.68 -11.83
C SER A 374 -15.05 -26.76 -10.30
N GLY A 375 -14.48 -27.82 -9.72
CA GLY A 375 -14.31 -27.96 -8.28
C GLY A 375 -12.86 -27.85 -7.81
N LEU A 376 -11.92 -27.63 -8.73
CA LEU A 376 -10.53 -27.34 -8.38
C LEU A 376 -10.41 -25.93 -7.78
N PRO A 377 -9.51 -25.70 -6.82
CA PRO A 377 -9.22 -24.36 -6.34
C PRO A 377 -8.71 -23.51 -7.51
N GLN A 378 -9.26 -22.31 -7.67
CA GLN A 378 -8.70 -21.33 -8.60
C GLN A 378 -7.53 -20.65 -7.91
N ALA A 379 -6.38 -20.59 -8.61
CA ALA A 379 -5.28 -19.75 -8.16
C ALA A 379 -5.73 -18.28 -8.25
N PRO A 380 -5.33 -17.43 -7.29
CA PRO A 380 -5.58 -16.00 -7.42
C PRO A 380 -4.94 -15.50 -8.71
N GLY A 381 -5.62 -14.57 -9.39
CA GLY A 381 -5.00 -13.84 -10.49
C GLY A 381 -3.87 -12.99 -9.91
N LEU A 382 -2.62 -13.33 -10.24
CA LEU A 382 -1.46 -12.62 -9.72
C LEU A 382 -1.10 -11.44 -10.62
N ALA A 383 -0.86 -10.28 -10.03
CA ALA A 383 -0.27 -9.15 -10.73
C ALA A 383 1.19 -9.45 -11.09
N ALA A 384 1.57 -9.11 -12.32
CA ALA A 384 2.95 -9.24 -12.79
C ALA A 384 3.89 -8.32 -11.99
N ALA A 385 5.19 -8.65 -12.02
CA ALA A 385 6.21 -7.77 -11.48
C ALA A 385 6.18 -6.39 -12.20
N PRO A 386 6.42 -5.27 -11.48
CA PRO A 386 6.53 -3.96 -12.09
C PRO A 386 7.59 -3.95 -13.20
N THR A 387 7.25 -3.37 -14.34
CA THR A 387 8.14 -3.19 -15.49
C THR A 387 8.24 -1.72 -15.85
N ALA A 388 9.40 -1.27 -16.33
CA ALA A 388 9.58 0.11 -16.75
C ALA A 388 8.57 0.50 -17.84
N THR A 389 7.87 1.59 -17.61
CA THR A 389 6.96 2.20 -18.57
C THR A 389 7.66 3.33 -19.34
N ALA A 390 6.93 4.00 -20.23
CA ALA A 390 7.45 5.06 -21.09
C ALA A 390 8.16 6.16 -20.28
N ALA A 391 9.29 6.65 -20.81
CA ALA A 391 10.07 7.71 -20.18
C ALA A 391 9.23 8.98 -20.02
N ARG A 392 9.35 9.60 -18.84
CA ARG A 392 8.74 10.89 -18.52
C ARG A 392 9.84 11.91 -18.32
N ALA A 393 9.70 13.07 -18.95
CA ALA A 393 10.60 14.20 -18.72
C ALA A 393 10.43 14.74 -17.30
N GLY A 394 11.48 15.36 -16.78
CA GLY A 394 11.51 16.01 -15.47
C GLY A 394 12.79 16.84 -15.35
N ALA A 395 12.83 17.72 -14.35
CA ALA A 395 13.99 18.54 -14.01
C ALA A 395 15.17 17.68 -13.52
N GLY A 396 16.41 18.14 -13.67
CA GLY A 396 17.60 17.38 -13.28
C GLY A 396 17.59 16.90 -11.82
N LEU A 397 17.54 15.59 -11.58
CA LEU A 397 17.49 15.02 -10.23
C LEU A 397 18.88 15.01 -9.59
N GLN A 398 19.00 15.75 -8.50
CA GLN A 398 20.15 15.69 -7.57
C GLN A 398 19.87 14.80 -6.37
N THR A 399 18.76 15.06 -5.70
CA THR A 399 18.30 14.33 -4.54
C THR A 399 16.79 14.49 -4.45
N GLU A 400 16.09 13.38 -4.27
CA GLU A 400 14.65 13.41 -4.10
C GLU A 400 14.23 12.29 -3.15
N THR A 401 13.30 12.60 -2.25
CA THR A 401 12.68 11.61 -1.37
C THR A 401 11.21 11.45 -1.74
N VAL A 402 10.84 10.22 -2.08
CA VAL A 402 9.51 9.83 -2.55
C VAL A 402 8.89 8.83 -1.57
N SER A 403 7.63 9.06 -1.19
CA SER A 403 6.82 8.07 -0.50
C SER A 403 6.24 7.11 -1.53
N VAL A 404 6.44 5.80 -1.36
CA VAL A 404 5.94 4.73 -2.23
C VAL A 404 4.86 3.96 -1.48
N PRO A 405 3.56 4.30 -1.65
CA PRO A 405 2.46 3.64 -0.94
C PRO A 405 2.29 2.20 -1.44
N ALA A 406 2.08 1.25 -0.53
CA ALA A 406 1.80 -0.13 -0.93
C ALA A 406 0.48 -0.24 -1.72
N ALA A 407 -0.54 0.52 -1.32
CA ALA A 407 -1.84 0.53 -1.97
C ALA A 407 -1.84 1.13 -3.40
N SER A 408 -0.77 1.82 -3.80
CA SER A 408 -0.63 2.45 -5.11
C SER A 408 0.25 1.63 -6.04
N GLY A 409 -0.12 1.49 -7.31
CA GLY A 409 0.66 0.73 -8.29
C GLY A 409 2.09 1.27 -8.47
N THR A 410 2.21 2.39 -9.19
CA THR A 410 3.47 3.05 -9.50
C THR A 410 3.41 4.49 -9.01
N VAL A 411 4.51 4.97 -8.44
CA VAL A 411 4.79 6.40 -8.23
C VAL A 411 6.04 6.83 -8.99
N TRP A 412 6.19 8.13 -9.17
CA TRP A 412 7.27 8.72 -9.96
C TRP A 412 8.02 9.73 -9.11
N THR A 413 9.32 9.85 -9.33
CA THR A 413 10.04 11.05 -8.92
C THR A 413 9.55 12.26 -9.73
N ALA A 414 9.63 13.45 -9.15
CA ALA A 414 9.43 14.71 -9.86
C ALA A 414 10.62 15.02 -10.77
N GLY A 415 11.84 14.81 -10.28
CA GLY A 415 13.08 14.97 -11.03
C GLY A 415 13.37 13.78 -11.94
N ALA A 416 14.08 14.05 -13.03
CA ALA A 416 14.61 13.07 -13.97
C ALA A 416 16.08 12.76 -13.69
N VAL A 417 16.43 11.48 -13.68
CA VAL A 417 17.83 11.05 -13.68
C VAL A 417 18.45 11.20 -15.06
N GLN A 418 19.77 11.20 -15.12
CA GLN A 418 20.54 11.29 -16.35
C GLN A 418 21.09 9.91 -16.76
N GLN A 419 20.91 9.52 -18.02
CA GLN A 419 21.46 8.26 -18.53
C GLN A 419 22.98 8.16 -18.29
N GLY A 420 23.42 7.00 -17.79
CA GLY A 420 24.82 6.69 -17.51
C GLY A 420 25.33 7.22 -16.17
N VAL A 421 24.55 8.06 -15.47
CA VAL A 421 24.91 8.58 -14.14
C VAL A 421 24.53 7.58 -13.06
N THR A 422 25.40 7.46 -12.06
CA THR A 422 25.21 6.63 -10.88
C THR A 422 24.51 7.40 -9.77
N TYR A 423 23.49 6.75 -9.19
CA TYR A 423 22.69 7.23 -8.07
C TYR A 423 22.77 6.25 -6.92
N ARG A 424 22.69 6.75 -5.69
CA ARG A 424 22.37 6.00 -4.49
C ARG A 424 20.85 5.97 -4.33
N VAL A 425 20.29 4.77 -4.19
CA VAL A 425 18.90 4.58 -3.81
C VAL A 425 18.86 4.03 -2.40
N THR A 426 18.18 4.74 -1.50
CA THR A 426 17.98 4.35 -0.11
C THR A 426 16.50 4.13 0.14
N THR A 427 16.10 2.94 0.59
CA THR A 427 14.73 2.66 1.04
C THR A 427 14.70 2.57 2.55
N SER A 428 13.66 3.11 3.18
CA SER A 428 13.47 3.08 4.63
C SER A 428 11.99 2.95 5.01
N GLY A 429 11.74 2.55 6.26
CA GLY A 429 10.39 2.37 6.79
C GLY A 429 9.77 1.03 6.40
N THR A 430 8.46 0.90 6.61
CA THR A 430 7.72 -0.33 6.32
C THR A 430 6.32 -0.05 5.79
N ALA A 431 5.86 -0.86 4.85
CA ALA A 431 4.48 -0.88 4.38
C ALA A 431 3.83 -2.27 4.62
N GLY A 432 2.51 -2.31 4.73
CA GLY A 432 1.72 -3.53 4.83
C GLY A 432 1.21 -3.97 3.46
N LEU A 433 1.36 -5.26 3.15
CA LEU A 433 0.93 -5.91 1.90
C LEU A 433 -0.28 -6.84 2.14
N GLY A 434 -1.20 -6.40 3.00
CA GLY A 434 -2.33 -7.23 3.41
C GLY A 434 -1.97 -8.43 4.30
N GLY A 435 -2.99 -9.07 4.88
CA GLY A 435 -2.85 -10.38 5.56
C GLY A 435 -1.81 -10.49 6.70
N GLY A 436 -1.38 -9.37 7.30
CA GLY A 436 -0.31 -9.33 8.31
C GLY A 436 1.12 -9.44 7.73
N VAL A 437 1.26 -9.25 6.42
CA VAL A 437 2.54 -9.18 5.70
C VAL A 437 3.04 -7.74 5.73
N GLN A 438 4.35 -7.58 5.96
CA GLN A 438 5.02 -6.28 5.87
C GLN A 438 6.18 -6.34 4.88
N THR A 439 6.54 -5.20 4.32
CA THR A 439 7.74 -5.02 3.48
C THR A 439 8.50 -3.76 3.88
N ASP A 440 9.82 -3.77 3.75
CA ASP A 440 10.69 -2.59 3.84
C ASP A 440 11.31 -2.23 2.47
N GLY A 441 10.75 -2.80 1.39
CA GLY A 441 11.22 -2.65 0.02
C GLY A 441 12.35 -3.60 -0.35
N ARG A 442 13.01 -4.27 0.60
CA ARG A 442 14.07 -5.25 0.32
C ARG A 442 13.80 -6.63 0.92
N CYS A 443 13.18 -6.65 2.08
CA CYS A 443 12.79 -7.80 2.86
C CYS A 443 11.29 -7.76 3.15
N VAL A 444 10.71 -8.94 3.35
CA VAL A 444 9.30 -9.12 3.66
C VAL A 444 9.18 -9.88 4.97
N ALA A 445 8.29 -9.40 5.84
CA ALA A 445 7.87 -10.05 7.06
C ALA A 445 6.61 -10.86 6.81
N SER A 446 6.63 -12.14 7.20
CA SER A 446 5.44 -12.98 7.27
C SER A 446 5.45 -13.73 8.60
N ALA A 447 4.34 -13.70 9.33
CA ALA A 447 4.24 -14.24 10.69
C ALA A 447 5.34 -13.70 11.64
N GLY A 448 5.72 -12.42 11.46
CA GLY A 448 6.74 -11.75 12.28
C GLY A 448 8.20 -12.03 11.89
N ALA A 449 8.46 -12.95 10.96
CA ALA A 449 9.82 -13.29 10.52
C ALA A 449 10.17 -12.59 9.19
N TRP A 450 11.28 -11.86 9.17
CA TRP A 450 11.76 -11.11 8.01
C TRP A 450 12.72 -11.93 7.15
N SER A 451 12.52 -11.87 5.82
CA SER A 451 13.36 -12.56 4.84
C SER A 451 13.41 -11.79 3.52
N SER A 452 14.54 -11.85 2.82
CA SER A 452 14.73 -11.23 1.50
C SER A 452 14.18 -12.08 0.35
N ARG A 453 13.65 -13.27 0.67
CA ARG A 453 13.08 -14.22 -0.28
C ARG A 453 11.81 -14.80 0.31
N VAL A 454 10.71 -14.06 0.15
CA VAL A 454 9.36 -14.51 0.51
C VAL A 454 8.50 -14.39 -0.73
N SER A 455 7.77 -15.45 -1.04
CA SER A 455 6.66 -15.36 -1.99
C SER A 455 5.36 -15.21 -1.23
N LEU A 456 4.54 -14.24 -1.61
CA LEU A 456 3.17 -14.08 -1.11
C LEU A 456 2.21 -15.10 -1.75
N ASP A 457 2.65 -15.74 -2.83
CA ASP A 457 1.94 -16.84 -3.45
C ASP A 457 2.73 -18.17 -3.37
N ARG A 458 2.04 -19.20 -2.91
CA ARG A 458 2.65 -20.54 -2.74
C ARG A 458 2.76 -21.32 -4.04
N THR A 459 2.07 -20.91 -5.10
CA THR A 459 2.20 -21.57 -6.42
C THR A 459 3.46 -21.10 -7.17
N HIS A 460 3.95 -19.90 -6.85
CA HIS A 460 5.21 -19.34 -7.36
C HIS A 460 6.21 -19.05 -6.22
N PRO A 461 6.73 -20.09 -5.54
CA PRO A 461 7.62 -19.94 -4.39
C PRO A 461 9.05 -19.46 -4.73
N ASP A 462 9.38 -19.32 -6.02
CA ASP A 462 10.61 -18.71 -6.52
C ASP A 462 10.54 -17.18 -6.62
N GLN A 463 9.34 -16.61 -6.64
CA GLN A 463 9.14 -15.18 -6.77
C GLN A 463 9.36 -14.47 -5.42
N ALA A 464 10.23 -13.47 -5.41
CA ALA A 464 10.48 -12.61 -4.25
C ALA A 464 9.54 -11.41 -4.31
N HIS A 465 8.32 -11.62 -3.83
CA HIS A 465 7.27 -10.62 -3.75
C HIS A 465 7.58 -9.57 -2.68
N GLY A 466 6.84 -8.46 -2.71
CA GLY A 466 6.91 -7.36 -1.76
C GLY A 466 8.12 -6.44 -1.90
N GLY A 467 9.08 -6.75 -2.78
CA GLY A 467 10.24 -5.89 -3.04
C GLY A 467 9.87 -4.59 -3.77
N LEU A 468 10.68 -3.56 -3.54
CA LEU A 468 10.72 -2.32 -4.30
C LEU A 468 11.31 -2.60 -5.69
N TYR A 469 10.76 -1.96 -6.70
CA TYR A 469 11.27 -1.90 -8.06
C TYR A 469 11.65 -0.46 -8.38
N VAL A 470 12.81 -0.28 -9.00
CA VAL A 470 13.36 0.99 -9.47
C VAL A 470 13.51 0.88 -10.98
N ASP A 471 12.75 1.66 -11.74
CA ASP A 471 12.69 1.57 -13.21
C ASP A 471 12.47 0.12 -13.69
N GLY A 472 11.52 -0.58 -13.05
CA GLY A 472 11.18 -1.97 -13.39
C GLY A 472 12.24 -3.00 -13.03
N VAL A 473 13.31 -2.62 -12.34
CA VAL A 473 14.36 -3.53 -11.86
C VAL A 473 14.18 -3.77 -10.35
N PRO A 474 14.21 -5.02 -9.86
CA PRO A 474 14.14 -5.30 -8.43
C PRO A 474 15.27 -4.61 -7.66
N PHE A 475 14.92 -3.88 -6.61
CA PHE A 475 15.87 -3.20 -5.74
C PHE A 475 16.70 -4.22 -4.94
N ALA A 476 18.01 -4.22 -5.18
CA ALA A 476 18.95 -5.19 -4.63
C ALA A 476 19.81 -4.63 -3.48
N GLY A 477 19.28 -3.71 -2.68
CA GLY A 477 20.04 -3.05 -1.61
C GLY A 477 20.57 -3.96 -0.51
N THR A 478 21.62 -3.49 0.15
CA THR A 478 22.23 -4.05 1.35
C THR A 478 21.80 -3.27 2.59
N ALA A 479 21.94 -3.86 3.77
CA ALA A 479 21.67 -3.17 5.03
C ALA A 479 22.50 -1.89 5.15
N ALA A 480 21.86 -0.76 5.43
CA ALA A 480 22.53 0.55 5.47
C ALA A 480 23.53 0.68 6.63
N ASP A 481 23.37 -0.10 7.69
CA ASP A 481 24.25 -0.18 8.86
C ASP A 481 25.39 -1.21 8.69
N GLY A 482 25.50 -1.87 7.54
CA GLY A 482 26.46 -2.95 7.29
C GLY A 482 26.13 -4.27 8.02
N GLY A 483 24.97 -4.34 8.66
CA GLY A 483 24.51 -5.51 9.42
C GLY A 483 23.90 -6.62 8.56
N ALA A 484 23.21 -7.55 9.22
CA ALA A 484 22.47 -8.60 8.55
C ALA A 484 21.30 -8.01 7.74
N LEU A 485 21.18 -8.41 6.46
CA LEU A 485 20.26 -7.80 5.49
C LEU A 485 18.89 -7.42 6.05
N CYS A 486 18.13 -8.37 6.59
CA CYS A 486 16.74 -8.11 7.04
C CYS A 486 16.60 -7.72 8.52
N ALA A 487 17.72 -7.47 9.23
CA ALA A 487 17.71 -6.99 10.60
C ALA A 487 17.40 -5.50 10.68
N THR A 488 17.85 -4.72 9.69
CA THR A 488 17.50 -3.31 9.53
C THR A 488 16.22 -3.12 8.70
N ARG A 489 15.64 -1.92 8.77
CA ARG A 489 14.54 -1.45 7.90
C ARG A 489 14.99 -0.38 6.92
N THR A 490 16.31 -0.21 6.78
CA THR A 490 16.92 0.75 5.88
C THR A 490 17.95 0.07 5.02
N HIS A 491 17.80 0.18 3.70
CA HIS A 491 18.63 -0.52 2.74
C HIS A 491 19.13 0.45 1.67
N VAL A 492 20.35 0.25 1.22
CA VAL A 492 21.03 1.13 0.25
C VAL A 492 21.56 0.32 -0.93
N ALA A 493 21.44 0.87 -2.13
CA ALA A 493 22.06 0.34 -3.35
C ALA A 493 22.61 1.48 -4.20
N THR A 494 23.63 1.20 -5.00
CA THR A 494 23.99 2.04 -6.15
C THR A 494 23.26 1.55 -7.39
N TRP A 495 22.77 2.48 -8.19
CA TRP A 495 22.02 2.23 -9.42
C TRP A 495 22.48 3.20 -10.50
N THR A 496 22.88 2.68 -11.65
CA THR A 496 23.22 3.50 -12.83
C THR A 496 22.00 3.63 -13.72
N ALA A 497 21.58 4.86 -13.96
CA ALA A 497 20.41 5.15 -14.77
C ALA A 497 20.61 4.71 -16.23
N THR A 498 19.65 3.98 -16.78
CA THR A 498 19.72 3.46 -18.15
C THR A 498 19.13 4.41 -19.19
N ARG A 499 18.46 5.48 -18.73
CA ARG A 499 17.75 6.46 -19.53
C ARG A 499 17.70 7.81 -18.81
N THR A 500 17.52 8.88 -19.56
CA THR A 500 17.23 10.21 -18.98
C THR A 500 15.73 10.38 -18.81
N ALA A 501 15.21 10.22 -17.60
CA ALA A 501 13.77 10.25 -17.29
C ALA A 501 13.50 10.33 -15.77
N GLN A 502 12.27 10.68 -15.38
CA GLN A 502 11.77 10.42 -14.03
C GLN A 502 11.89 8.93 -13.69
N VAL A 503 12.20 8.64 -12.43
CA VAL A 503 12.38 7.29 -11.90
C VAL A 503 11.02 6.72 -11.52
N GLU A 504 10.73 5.54 -12.06
CA GLU A 504 9.54 4.77 -11.73
C GLU A 504 9.79 3.93 -10.47
N LEU A 505 8.95 4.09 -9.45
CA LEU A 505 9.06 3.37 -8.17
C LEU A 505 7.76 2.62 -7.86
N ALA A 506 7.88 1.33 -7.52
CA ALA A 506 6.72 0.50 -7.19
C ALA A 506 7.06 -0.61 -6.19
N LEU A 507 6.17 -0.89 -5.25
CA LEU A 507 6.20 -2.13 -4.47
C LEU A 507 5.49 -3.24 -5.26
N TRP A 508 6.04 -4.45 -5.27
CA TRP A 508 5.40 -5.58 -5.93
C TRP A 508 4.52 -6.39 -4.99
N ASP A 509 3.24 -6.02 -4.89
CA ASP A 509 2.21 -6.94 -4.41
C ASP A 509 1.59 -7.71 -5.58
N PRO A 510 1.77 -9.04 -5.67
CA PRO A 510 1.11 -9.85 -6.69
C PRO A 510 -0.37 -10.10 -6.39
N LEU A 511 -0.86 -9.80 -5.19
CA LEU A 511 -2.24 -10.00 -4.76
C LEU A 511 -3.03 -8.69 -4.94
N THR A 512 -4.18 -8.60 -4.27
CA THR A 512 -4.99 -7.39 -4.25
C THR A 512 -4.30 -6.32 -3.41
N ARG A 513 -4.28 -5.08 -3.89
CA ARG A 513 -3.78 -3.93 -3.12
C ARG A 513 -4.82 -3.29 -2.20
N ALA A 514 -6.03 -3.83 -2.16
CA ALA A 514 -7.14 -3.25 -1.41
C ALA A 514 -6.96 -3.30 0.12
N ASP A 515 -6.10 -4.19 0.62
CA ASP A 515 -5.74 -4.34 2.03
C ASP A 515 -4.30 -3.89 2.34
N ASP A 516 -3.65 -3.24 1.38
CA ASP A 516 -2.33 -2.64 1.55
C ASP A 516 -2.43 -1.36 2.38
N THR A 517 -1.40 -1.10 3.18
CA THR A 517 -1.38 0.05 4.09
C THR A 517 0.02 0.64 4.20
N GLY A 518 0.10 1.94 4.47
CA GLY A 518 1.37 2.63 4.64
C GLY A 518 2.20 2.74 3.35
N ALA A 519 3.46 3.11 3.54
CA ALA A 519 4.41 3.39 2.46
C ALA A 519 5.84 3.09 2.91
N VAL A 520 6.71 2.78 1.96
CA VAL A 520 8.17 2.89 2.16
C VAL A 520 8.63 4.25 1.66
N VAL A 521 9.69 4.78 2.26
CA VAL A 521 10.29 6.06 1.86
C VAL A 521 11.57 5.77 1.07
N VAL A 522 11.64 6.29 -0.15
CA VAL A 522 12.76 6.07 -1.07
C VAL A 522 13.45 7.38 -1.36
N THR A 523 14.74 7.47 -1.06
CA THR A 523 15.61 8.59 -1.45
C THR A 523 16.48 8.18 -2.62
N VAL A 524 16.41 8.93 -3.72
CA VAL A 524 17.29 8.80 -4.89
C VAL A 524 18.26 9.97 -4.86
N GLN A 525 19.56 9.71 -4.80
CA GLN A 525 20.60 10.73 -4.66
C GLN A 525 21.69 10.51 -5.72
N ARG A 526 22.04 11.54 -6.47
CA ARG A 526 23.13 11.51 -7.45
C ARG A 526 24.47 11.27 -6.74
N LEU A 527 25.32 10.41 -7.29
CA LEU A 527 26.68 10.17 -6.79
C LEU A 527 27.76 10.69 -7.73
N ASP A 528 27.55 10.59 -9.04
CA ASP A 528 28.56 11.11 -9.98
C ASP A 528 28.50 12.64 -10.00
N PRO A 529 29.66 13.32 -10.09
CA PRO A 529 29.70 14.77 -10.11
C PRO A 529 28.95 15.37 -11.32
N VAL A 530 28.50 16.60 -11.15
CA VAL A 530 28.03 17.46 -12.23
C VAL A 530 29.23 17.96 -13.03
N ALA A 531 29.07 18.08 -14.35
CA ALA A 531 30.11 18.64 -15.19
C ALA A 531 30.36 20.11 -14.80
N THR A 532 31.60 20.45 -14.45
CA THR A 532 31.96 21.82 -14.07
C THR A 532 32.03 22.72 -15.30
N PRO A 533 31.64 24.00 -15.20
CA PRO A 533 31.84 24.96 -16.26
C PRO A 533 33.30 25.04 -16.72
N THR A 534 33.53 25.23 -18.01
CA THR A 534 34.87 25.39 -18.58
C THR A 534 35.27 26.86 -18.62
N ALA A 535 36.56 27.16 -18.56
CA ALA A 535 37.08 28.50 -18.82
C ALA A 535 36.83 28.96 -20.28
N ALA A 536 36.76 30.27 -20.53
CA ALA A 536 36.74 30.78 -21.90
C ALA A 536 38.06 30.46 -22.62
N PRO A 537 38.13 30.40 -23.95
CA PRO A 537 39.41 30.28 -24.64
C PRO A 537 40.37 31.43 -24.30
N ALA A 538 41.67 31.13 -24.18
CA ALA A 538 42.68 32.16 -24.01
C ALA A 538 42.78 33.05 -25.26
N ALA A 539 43.14 34.32 -25.07
CA ALA A 539 43.33 35.28 -26.15
C ALA A 539 44.62 36.07 -25.97
N THR A 540 45.25 36.47 -27.08
CA THR A 540 46.46 37.29 -27.06
C THR A 540 46.14 38.73 -26.68
N PRO A 541 46.84 39.34 -25.71
CA PRO A 541 46.69 40.76 -25.38
C PRO A 541 46.89 41.66 -26.60
N ALA A 542 46.00 42.61 -26.80
CA ALA A 542 46.09 43.61 -27.86
C ALA A 542 45.74 45.00 -27.32
N ALA A 543 46.22 46.05 -27.97
CA ALA A 543 45.85 47.44 -27.62
C ALA A 543 44.47 47.81 -28.19
N THR A 544 43.46 47.01 -27.94
CA THR A 544 42.07 47.24 -28.41
C THR A 544 41.15 47.55 -27.23
N ALA A 545 40.01 48.20 -27.53
CA ALA A 545 39.04 48.65 -26.52
C ALA A 545 38.70 47.58 -25.46
N PRO A 546 38.48 46.28 -25.81
CA PRO A 546 38.22 45.23 -24.82
C PRO A 546 39.34 45.03 -23.76
N TRP A 547 40.61 45.25 -24.10
CA TRP A 547 41.74 45.10 -23.18
C TRP A 547 42.03 46.36 -22.36
N THR A 548 41.48 47.50 -22.73
CA THR A 548 41.61 48.76 -21.97
C THR A 548 40.36 49.11 -21.17
N GLN A 549 39.25 48.42 -21.43
CA GLN A 549 37.97 48.60 -20.75
C GLN A 549 38.12 48.44 -19.23
N ARG A 550 37.58 49.41 -18.48
CA ARG A 550 37.66 49.44 -17.00
C ARG A 550 36.51 48.71 -16.32
N SER A 551 35.37 48.58 -17.00
CA SER A 551 34.18 47.94 -16.48
C SER A 551 33.38 47.28 -17.60
N ASP A 552 32.73 46.17 -17.32
CA ASP A 552 31.87 45.42 -18.23
C ASP A 552 30.61 44.95 -17.52
N SER A 553 29.51 44.83 -18.25
CA SER A 553 28.25 44.29 -17.71
C SER A 553 27.82 43.11 -18.57
N VAL A 554 27.70 41.95 -17.93
CA VAL A 554 27.38 40.68 -18.56
C VAL A 554 26.05 40.21 -18.00
N THR A 555 25.08 39.99 -18.89
CA THR A 555 23.84 39.27 -18.55
C THR A 555 24.08 37.78 -18.74
N VAL A 556 24.24 37.05 -17.65
CA VAL A 556 24.48 35.61 -17.65
C VAL A 556 23.17 34.88 -17.89
N SER A 557 23.07 34.17 -19.00
CA SER A 557 21.93 33.29 -19.29
C SER A 557 22.10 31.97 -18.52
N THR A 558 21.22 31.71 -17.57
CA THR A 558 21.33 30.53 -16.69
C THR A 558 20.96 29.23 -17.40
N GLY A 559 20.18 29.30 -18.48
CA GLY A 559 19.86 28.15 -19.32
C GLY A 559 20.89 27.81 -20.40
N GLN A 560 22.04 28.49 -20.44
CA GLN A 560 23.11 28.19 -21.39
C GLN A 560 24.22 27.38 -20.71
N PRO A 561 24.41 26.09 -21.06
CA PRO A 561 25.43 25.24 -20.42
C PRO A 561 26.86 25.71 -20.66
N THR A 562 27.09 26.48 -21.74
CA THR A 562 28.42 27.05 -22.03
C THR A 562 28.69 28.35 -21.30
N GLY A 563 27.72 28.91 -20.55
CA GLY A 563 27.84 30.22 -19.91
C GLY A 563 27.90 31.40 -20.89
N THR A 564 28.28 32.56 -20.38
CA THR A 564 28.39 33.83 -21.10
C THR A 564 29.79 34.43 -20.93
N ASP A 565 30.46 34.76 -22.03
CA ASP A 565 31.79 35.36 -22.00
C ASP A 565 31.70 36.88 -21.84
N SER A 566 32.58 37.46 -21.02
CA SER A 566 32.73 38.91 -20.91
C SER A 566 33.19 39.52 -22.24
N ALA A 567 32.78 40.76 -22.52
CA ALA A 567 33.37 41.56 -23.59
C ALA A 567 34.75 42.07 -23.18
N MET A 568 34.89 42.51 -21.93
CA MET A 568 36.16 42.91 -21.33
C MET A 568 37.15 41.75 -21.30
N ARG A 569 38.41 42.06 -21.59
CA ARG A 569 39.54 41.11 -21.55
C ARG A 569 40.41 41.40 -20.34
N VAL A 570 40.81 40.35 -19.65
CA VAL A 570 41.64 40.40 -18.43
C VAL A 570 42.98 39.74 -18.73
N LYS A 571 44.07 40.31 -18.21
CA LYS A 571 45.41 39.73 -18.34
C LYS A 571 45.63 38.68 -17.25
N ALA A 572 46.43 37.66 -17.55
CA ALA A 572 46.86 36.70 -16.54
C ALA A 572 47.53 37.43 -15.35
N GLY A 573 47.16 37.05 -14.13
CA GLY A 573 47.61 37.67 -12.87
C GLY A 573 46.89 38.97 -12.50
N GLN A 574 46.02 39.50 -13.36
CA GLN A 574 45.23 40.69 -13.03
C GLN A 574 44.02 40.29 -12.20
N THR A 575 43.81 41.00 -11.08
CA THR A 575 42.60 40.88 -10.26
C THR A 575 41.52 41.81 -10.79
N VAL A 576 40.29 41.30 -10.85
CA VAL A 576 39.06 42.07 -11.13
C VAL A 576 38.06 41.82 -10.02
N THR A 577 37.26 42.84 -9.70
CA THR A 577 36.09 42.68 -8.83
C THR A 577 34.89 42.33 -9.69
N LEU A 578 34.18 41.26 -9.35
CA LEU A 578 32.89 40.93 -9.96
C LEU A 578 31.78 41.27 -8.96
N THR A 579 30.70 41.87 -9.46
CA THR A 579 29.48 42.12 -8.70
C THR A 579 28.32 41.43 -9.40
N ALA A 580 27.74 40.40 -8.78
CA ALA A 580 26.57 39.70 -9.30
C ALA A 580 25.30 40.20 -8.62
N ARG A 581 24.22 40.33 -9.38
CA ARG A 581 22.89 40.73 -8.91
C ARG A 581 21.79 39.91 -9.55
N GLY A 582 20.75 39.67 -8.77
CA GLY A 582 19.51 39.03 -9.20
C GLY A 582 19.42 37.57 -8.77
N SER A 583 18.29 36.96 -9.11
CA SER A 583 18.00 35.55 -8.88
C SER A 583 17.40 34.94 -10.15
N TYR A 584 17.39 33.61 -10.20
CA TYR A 584 16.84 32.83 -11.28
C TYR A 584 16.15 31.58 -10.71
N ALA A 585 15.35 30.91 -11.52
CA ALA A 585 14.73 29.64 -11.14
C ALA A 585 15.42 28.48 -11.88
N SER A 586 15.66 27.37 -11.20
CA SER A 586 15.94 26.05 -11.77
C SER A 586 14.79 25.12 -11.39
N GLY A 587 13.95 24.80 -12.36
CA GLY A 587 12.67 24.12 -12.10
C GLY A 587 11.81 24.85 -11.05
N ALA A 588 11.59 24.21 -9.90
CA ALA A 588 10.81 24.77 -8.78
C ALA A 588 11.65 25.52 -7.73
N VAL A 589 12.97 25.51 -7.87
CA VAL A 589 13.92 26.07 -6.90
C VAL A 589 14.38 27.44 -7.36
N GLN A 590 14.48 28.41 -6.45
CA GLN A 590 15.10 29.71 -6.72
C GLN A 590 16.56 29.67 -6.30
N ALA A 591 17.43 30.31 -7.08
CA ALA A 591 18.84 30.45 -6.79
C ALA A 591 19.35 31.84 -7.18
N ASP A 592 20.49 32.23 -6.64
CA ASP A 592 21.23 33.43 -7.04
C ASP A 592 22.70 33.07 -7.27
N ALA A 593 23.61 34.04 -7.26
CA ALA A 593 25.02 33.78 -7.52
C ALA A 593 25.68 32.85 -6.48
N ALA A 594 25.18 32.82 -5.25
CA ALA A 594 25.82 32.20 -4.09
C ALA A 594 24.92 31.23 -3.31
N CYS A 595 23.61 31.40 -3.38
CA CYS A 595 22.66 30.74 -2.50
C CYS A 595 21.49 30.13 -3.27
N VAL A 596 20.85 29.15 -2.62
CA VAL A 596 19.67 28.44 -3.09
C VAL A 596 18.54 28.55 -2.07
N ALA A 597 17.31 28.70 -2.55
CA ALA A 597 16.12 28.71 -1.71
C ALA A 597 15.75 27.28 -1.29
N THR A 598 15.69 27.05 0.02
CA THR A 598 15.26 25.79 0.64
C THR A 598 13.94 25.98 1.38
N GLY A 599 13.33 24.89 1.87
CA GLY A 599 12.17 24.97 2.75
C GLY A 599 12.41 25.73 4.07
N ALA A 600 13.68 25.93 4.46
CA ALA A 600 14.09 26.71 5.63
C ALA A 600 14.51 28.15 5.29
N GLY A 601 14.40 28.57 4.02
CA GLY A 601 14.88 29.85 3.51
C GLY A 601 16.14 29.71 2.64
N TRP A 602 16.78 30.83 2.32
CA TRP A 602 18.00 30.86 1.51
C TRP A 602 19.19 30.31 2.28
N ALA A 603 19.92 29.38 1.67
CA ALA A 603 21.11 28.75 2.22
C ALA A 603 22.25 28.78 1.20
N PRO A 604 23.51 28.94 1.64
CA PRO A 604 24.68 28.90 0.74
C PRO A 604 24.95 27.49 0.22
N TYR A 605 24.40 26.46 0.88
CA TYR A 605 24.53 25.07 0.48
C TYR A 605 23.21 24.33 0.66
N ASP A 606 22.92 23.38 -0.24
CA ASP A 606 21.92 22.35 0.01
C ASP A 606 22.59 21.17 0.75
N PRO A 607 22.25 20.92 2.03
CA PRO A 607 22.83 19.83 2.81
C PRO A 607 22.54 18.44 2.23
N GLN A 608 21.64 18.32 1.24
CA GLN A 608 21.31 17.05 0.61
C GLN A 608 22.25 16.65 -0.54
N VAL A 609 23.17 17.52 -0.98
CA VAL A 609 24.14 17.22 -2.04
C VAL A 609 25.47 16.75 -1.44
N LEU A 610 25.70 15.43 -1.43
CA LEU A 610 26.98 14.84 -1.04
C LEU A 610 27.91 14.83 -2.25
N GLY A 611 29.02 15.58 -2.18
CA GLY A 611 30.03 15.60 -3.25
C GLY A 611 30.89 16.86 -3.33
N GLY A 612 30.64 17.87 -2.48
CA GLY A 612 31.42 19.12 -2.48
C GLY A 612 31.19 20.01 -3.71
N GLN A 613 30.21 19.66 -4.56
CA GLN A 613 29.69 20.51 -5.61
C GLN A 613 28.35 21.07 -5.14
N GLU A 614 28.20 22.38 -5.22
CA GLU A 614 26.96 23.09 -4.94
C GLU A 614 26.34 23.46 -6.28
N PRO A 615 25.35 22.68 -6.76
CA PRO A 615 24.64 23.02 -7.98
C PRO A 615 23.94 24.37 -7.77
N LEU A 616 23.75 25.09 -8.87
CA LEU A 616 23.12 26.41 -8.96
C LEU A 616 24.02 27.60 -8.57
N GLU A 617 25.28 27.39 -8.21
CA GLU A 617 26.24 28.47 -7.97
C GLU A 617 26.78 29.08 -9.28
N LEU A 618 27.05 30.39 -9.28
CA LEU A 618 27.70 31.09 -10.39
C LEU A 618 29.23 30.94 -10.34
N TRP A 619 29.81 30.33 -11.36
CA TRP A 619 31.25 30.11 -11.52
C TRP A 619 31.89 31.17 -12.41
N VAL A 620 33.19 31.44 -12.17
CA VAL A 620 33.99 32.41 -12.92
C VAL A 620 35.17 31.71 -13.58
N ASP A 621 35.18 31.73 -14.90
CA ASP A 621 36.19 31.19 -15.80
C ASP A 621 36.57 29.73 -15.48
N GLY A 622 35.55 28.92 -15.18
CA GLY A 622 35.69 27.51 -14.84
C GLY A 622 36.18 27.23 -13.42
N GLN A 623 36.18 28.25 -12.55
CA GLN A 623 36.55 28.13 -11.14
C GLN A 623 35.35 28.49 -10.25
N ARG A 624 35.18 27.71 -9.17
CA ARG A 624 34.32 28.11 -8.06
C ARG A 624 34.94 29.31 -7.36
N VAL A 625 34.13 30.31 -7.03
CA VAL A 625 34.54 31.53 -6.33
C VAL A 625 33.68 31.72 -5.10
N GLU A 626 34.24 32.30 -4.04
CA GLU A 626 33.43 32.66 -2.87
C GLU A 626 32.76 34.01 -3.12
N TRP A 627 31.44 34.02 -3.12
CA TRP A 627 30.62 35.21 -3.27
C TRP A 627 30.31 35.81 -1.91
N HIS A 628 30.68 37.07 -1.70
CA HIS A 628 30.40 37.78 -0.45
C HIS A 628 29.22 38.72 -0.61
N PRO A 629 28.27 38.77 0.33
CA PRO A 629 27.11 39.64 0.26
C PRO A 629 27.52 41.12 0.22
N LEU A 630 26.91 41.91 -0.67
CA LEU A 630 27.13 43.37 -0.70
C LEU A 630 26.48 44.07 0.51
N THR A 631 25.39 43.49 1.02
CA THR A 631 24.64 44.01 2.17
C THR A 631 24.35 42.90 3.18
N GLY A 632 24.39 43.25 4.47
CA GLY A 632 24.17 42.29 5.55
C GLY A 632 25.41 41.50 5.95
N THR A 633 25.23 40.59 6.91
CA THR A 633 26.31 39.75 7.48
C THR A 633 26.05 38.26 7.30
N THR A 634 24.93 37.89 6.68
CA THR A 634 24.57 36.50 6.38
C THR A 634 25.15 36.10 5.03
N PRO A 635 25.58 34.82 4.84
CA PRO A 635 26.11 34.35 3.57
C PRO A 635 25.19 34.59 2.38
N CYS A 636 23.87 34.54 2.59
CA CYS A 636 22.86 34.87 1.57
C CYS A 636 22.36 36.30 1.75
N ALA A 637 22.52 37.11 0.70
CA ALA A 637 22.13 38.51 0.67
C ALA A 637 20.63 38.66 0.39
N ALA A 638 19.91 39.43 1.21
CA ALA A 638 18.48 39.65 1.02
C ALA A 638 18.14 40.43 -0.28
N ASP A 639 19.10 41.19 -0.82
CA ASP A 639 18.99 41.89 -2.10
C ASP A 639 19.58 41.10 -3.28
N HIS A 640 19.95 39.83 -3.06
CA HIS A 640 20.55 38.93 -4.06
C HIS A 640 21.75 39.56 -4.78
N ALA A 641 22.57 40.29 -4.03
CA ALA A 641 23.71 41.02 -4.55
C ALA A 641 25.00 40.63 -3.84
N TYR A 642 26.00 40.22 -4.62
CA TYR A 642 27.25 39.67 -4.14
C TYR A 642 28.44 40.26 -4.86
N SER A 643 29.62 40.23 -4.23
CA SER A 643 30.88 40.53 -4.87
C SER A 643 31.96 39.50 -4.57
N THR A 644 32.91 39.39 -5.49
CA THR A 644 34.12 38.57 -5.31
C THR A 644 35.30 39.19 -6.05
N ALA A 645 36.50 38.95 -5.55
CA ALA A 645 37.74 39.32 -6.24
C ALA A 645 38.30 38.09 -6.96
N PHE A 646 38.51 38.20 -8.26
CA PHE A 646 38.98 37.11 -9.10
C PHE A 646 40.30 37.47 -9.79
N THR A 647 41.31 36.63 -9.62
CA THR A 647 42.60 36.79 -10.30
C THR A 647 42.66 35.88 -11.51
N ALA A 648 42.72 36.47 -12.71
CA ALA A 648 42.66 35.70 -13.95
C ALA A 648 43.88 34.79 -14.13
N ALA A 649 43.64 33.50 -14.36
CA ALA A 649 44.71 32.54 -14.65
C ALA A 649 45.26 32.65 -16.08
N LYS A 650 44.51 33.28 -16.99
CA LYS A 650 44.86 33.43 -18.41
C LYS A 650 44.53 34.81 -18.94
N ASN A 651 45.11 35.12 -20.10
CA ASN A 651 44.73 36.25 -20.91
C ASN A 651 43.41 35.93 -21.65
N GLY A 652 42.41 36.81 -21.61
CA GLY A 652 41.21 36.69 -22.43
C GLY A 652 39.90 37.10 -21.74
N PRO A 653 38.73 36.68 -22.27
CA PRO A 653 37.46 36.78 -21.56
C PRO A 653 37.48 36.00 -20.26
N LEU A 654 36.60 36.40 -19.34
CA LEU A 654 36.12 35.53 -18.27
C LEU A 654 34.78 34.94 -18.70
N ARG A 655 34.61 33.63 -18.51
CA ARG A 655 33.33 32.96 -18.71
C ARG A 655 32.52 32.92 -17.42
N LEU A 656 31.29 33.38 -17.45
CA LEU A 656 30.38 33.33 -16.32
C LEU A 656 29.31 32.27 -16.59
N ALA A 657 29.21 31.27 -15.73
CA ALA A 657 28.36 30.10 -15.97
C ALA A 657 27.80 29.57 -14.65
N VAL A 658 26.53 29.19 -14.64
CA VAL A 658 25.94 28.45 -13.53
C VAL A 658 26.39 26.99 -13.58
N LEU A 659 26.69 26.37 -12.44
CA LEU A 659 26.88 24.92 -12.36
C LEU A 659 25.51 24.23 -12.24
N ASP A 660 25.03 23.51 -13.25
CA ASP A 660 23.71 22.88 -13.20
C ASP A 660 23.71 21.45 -13.78
N VAL A 661 22.80 20.62 -13.29
CA VAL A 661 22.47 19.32 -13.90
C VAL A 661 21.64 19.48 -15.14
N ASP A 662 20.71 20.44 -15.14
CA ASP A 662 19.76 20.62 -16.23
C ASP A 662 19.52 22.11 -16.51
N HIS A 663 20.40 22.69 -17.32
CA HIS A 663 20.22 24.06 -17.79
C HIS A 663 18.91 24.29 -18.55
N GLY A 664 18.27 23.24 -19.08
CA GLY A 664 17.02 23.38 -19.84
C GLY A 664 15.84 23.82 -18.98
N ASP A 665 15.89 23.61 -17.67
CA ASP A 665 14.83 24.00 -16.73
C ASP A 665 15.04 25.39 -16.10
N ASN A 666 16.14 26.07 -16.47
CA ASN A 666 16.47 27.38 -15.94
C ASN A 666 15.67 28.50 -16.60
N THR A 667 15.16 29.42 -15.77
CA THR A 667 14.52 30.66 -16.21
C THR A 667 15.06 31.86 -15.46
N GLY A 668 15.28 32.97 -16.18
CA GLY A 668 15.88 34.19 -15.63
C GLY A 668 17.34 34.37 -16.05
N THR A 669 17.98 35.39 -15.47
CA THR A 669 19.36 35.79 -15.78
C THR A 669 20.00 36.42 -14.55
N LEU A 670 21.32 36.31 -14.44
CA LEU A 670 22.10 37.07 -13.45
C LEU A 670 22.80 38.25 -14.14
N ALA A 671 22.77 39.42 -13.52
CA ALA A 671 23.52 40.58 -14.01
C ALA A 671 24.87 40.65 -13.29
N VAL A 672 25.97 40.59 -14.02
CA VAL A 672 27.32 40.58 -13.46
C VAL A 672 28.13 41.75 -14.01
N THR A 673 28.64 42.59 -13.13
CA THR A 673 29.54 43.69 -13.49
C THR A 673 30.97 43.32 -13.13
N LEU A 674 31.89 43.42 -14.08
CA LEU A 674 33.32 43.26 -13.87
C LEU A 674 33.96 44.65 -13.74
N SER A 675 34.87 44.87 -12.80
CA SER A 675 35.64 46.12 -12.67
C SER A 675 37.11 45.85 -12.32
N ARG A 676 38.00 46.71 -12.83
CA ARG A 676 39.45 46.66 -12.56
C ARG A 676 39.86 47.38 -11.29
#